data_AF-A0A3B3YD33-F1
#
_entry.id   AF-A0A3B3YD33-F1
#
_cell.length_a   1.000
_cell.length_b   1.000
_cell.length_c   1.000
_cell.angle_alpha   90.00
_cell.angle_beta   90.00
_cell.angle_gamma   90.00
#
_symmetry.space_group_name_H-M   'P 1'
#
loop_
_entity.id
_entity.type
_entity.pdbx_description
1 polymer ?
#
loop_
_entity_poly.entity_id
_entity_poly.type
_entity_poly.pdbx_seq_one_letter_code
_entity_poly.pdbx_strand_id
1 'polypeptide(L)'
;MQAAATVLSVFLSLDFLSAQSQSDRMNSSNVQTGETGRKNQPHIIFILIDDQGYNDIGYHNPTIITPTLDKLAAEGVILENYYVQPICTPSRSQLMTGRYQIHTGLQHSIIRPRQPSCLPSHMDTLPERLRQAGYATHMVGKWHLGFYRKACLPTRKGFDSFFGSLTGSVDYYKLVQLYTLTQSDSRLVFKLLCLLPSYRSCDGPGLCGYDLHDNESVAWGQEGKYSTMLFTQRARKILESRSPMDGPLFLLLSLQAVHTPLQPPKSYIYPYRNMANVARRKFAAMVSTVDEAVRNVTYALRKYGYYRNSVIIYSTDNGAQPFTGGSNWPLRGRKGTYWEGGVRGVAFVHSPLLKRRKRVSRALLHVTDWFPTLVGLAGGNITQSQGLDGFDVWPAISEGKESPRKEILHNIDPLHKHPTESKSRDDKPGKKAAAEIPSKGAAFQNPKKKQKKVLKQKLDKKSGFRLKTTKKPQIFPHESAKKSKPVPKLKLKSGPKAKTKPEPELQPGIQSGGAPSGTFHRKSKTKSKRTTSQNHNLSQSRSAHTKPKKPLKEQQTPKPKQTFDQNQNTSQSGTPTPPPLWDTSVQAAIRVGDWKLLTGDPGHGDWVPLQMLPTLPGRWWNLERSSSPLSKPPSLKTVWLFNIRSDPFERRDLADQRPDVVQQLLERLAHYNRTAVPVYFPPDDPRANPSRHGGAWAPWADGEEETKYQGVYKKGKNAKKKKKKKKCRLCKLKSFFLKLNTGMMSNGI
;
A
#
# COMPACT_ATOMS: atom_id res chain seq x y z
N MET A 1 52.73 38.54 21.25
CA MET A 1 51.71 37.48 21.13
C MET A 1 51.12 37.54 19.72
N GLN A 2 50.72 36.39 19.15
CA GLN A 2 49.74 36.13 18.06
C GLN A 2 49.28 37.28 17.12
N ALA A 3 49.11 37.09 15.80
CA ALA A 3 49.39 35.94 14.91
C ALA A 3 49.19 36.35 13.42
N ALA A 4 49.44 35.41 12.50
CA ALA A 4 49.19 35.46 11.04
C ALA A 4 50.07 36.43 10.23
N ALA A 5 50.48 36.14 8.99
CA ALA A 5 50.48 34.90 8.19
C ALA A 5 51.82 34.81 7.42
N THR A 6 52.34 33.67 6.98
CA THR A 6 51.88 32.92 5.80
C THR A 6 52.87 31.75 5.57
N VAL A 7 52.42 30.59 5.08
CA VAL A 7 53.06 29.71 4.07
C VAL A 7 52.18 28.47 3.89
N LEU A 8 52.03 27.99 2.66
CA LEU A 8 51.07 26.96 2.25
C LEU A 8 51.74 25.97 1.29
N SER A 9 52.41 24.95 1.81
CA SER A 9 52.99 23.86 1.02
C SER A 9 53.35 22.65 1.90
N VAL A 10 53.47 21.48 1.26
CA VAL A 10 53.86 20.17 1.85
C VAL A 10 52.92 19.62 2.93
N PHE A 11 51.98 18.75 2.51
CA PHE A 11 51.58 17.50 3.19
C PHE A 11 50.42 16.82 2.43
N LEU A 12 50.68 16.31 1.21
CA LEU A 12 49.69 15.51 0.46
C LEU A 12 50.29 14.61 -0.65
N SER A 13 51.47 14.03 -0.41
CA SER A 13 52.11 13.04 -1.30
C SER A 13 53.05 12.11 -0.51
N LEU A 14 52.54 10.98 -0.01
CA LEU A 14 53.25 9.72 0.34
C LEU A 14 52.34 8.80 1.18
N ASP A 15 51.29 8.26 0.56
CA ASP A 15 50.45 7.19 1.18
C ASP A 15 49.70 6.37 0.11
N PHE A 16 50.38 6.06 -0.99
CA PHE A 16 49.76 5.48 -2.19
C PHE A 16 50.62 4.39 -2.86
N LEU A 17 51.42 3.65 -2.07
CA LEU A 17 52.37 2.65 -2.58
C LEU A 17 52.67 1.49 -1.59
N SER A 18 51.64 0.98 -0.89
CA SER A 18 51.77 -0.24 -0.06
C SER A 18 50.45 -1.04 0.03
N ALA A 19 49.97 -1.55 -1.11
CA ALA A 19 48.76 -2.39 -1.16
C ALA A 19 48.67 -3.31 -2.39
N GLN A 20 49.79 -3.61 -3.08
CA GLN A 20 49.75 -4.31 -4.38
C GLN A 20 50.96 -5.22 -4.67
N SER A 21 51.32 -6.10 -3.73
CA SER A 21 52.20 -7.26 -4.01
C SER A 21 52.10 -8.34 -2.91
N GLN A 22 51.11 -9.24 -3.01
CA GLN A 22 51.10 -10.59 -2.41
C GLN A 22 49.78 -11.32 -2.74
N SER A 23 49.67 -11.84 -3.98
CA SER A 23 48.58 -12.74 -4.36
C SER A 23 48.94 -13.60 -5.59
N ASP A 24 50.05 -14.34 -5.51
CA ASP A 24 50.38 -15.37 -6.52
C ASP A 24 51.29 -16.46 -5.90
N ARG A 25 51.08 -17.72 -6.31
CA ARG A 25 51.65 -18.97 -5.72
C ARG A 25 51.15 -19.22 -4.29
N MET A 26 50.46 -20.31 -3.97
CA MET A 26 50.78 -21.71 -4.28
C MET A 26 49.55 -22.63 -4.44
N ASN A 27 49.82 -23.88 -4.87
CA ASN A 27 48.98 -25.08 -4.82
C ASN A 27 47.71 -25.14 -5.69
N SER A 28 47.93 -25.65 -6.89
CA SER A 28 46.99 -26.57 -7.56
C SER A 28 46.85 -27.89 -6.78
N SER A 29 46.03 -28.82 -7.31
CA SER A 29 45.76 -30.20 -6.85
C SER A 29 45.05 -30.38 -5.50
N ASN A 30 43.72 -30.17 -5.51
CA ASN A 30 42.82 -31.29 -5.18
C ASN A 30 41.43 -31.08 -5.78
N VAL A 31 40.94 -32.02 -6.60
CA VAL A 31 39.59 -31.97 -7.18
C VAL A 31 38.63 -32.79 -6.32
N GLN A 32 38.09 -32.16 -5.27
CA GLN A 32 36.91 -32.67 -4.59
C GLN A 32 35.65 -31.96 -5.10
N THR A 33 34.99 -32.57 -6.08
CA THR A 33 33.65 -32.17 -6.54
C THR A 33 32.62 -32.50 -5.47
N GLY A 34 32.22 -31.51 -4.65
CA GLY A 34 31.28 -31.78 -3.55
C GLY A 34 30.52 -30.59 -2.94
N GLU A 35 31.15 -29.45 -2.65
CA GLU A 35 30.54 -28.53 -1.64
C GLU A 35 30.63 -27.01 -1.88
N THR A 36 31.00 -26.53 -3.09
CA THR A 36 31.23 -25.09 -3.35
C THR A 36 29.97 -24.25 -3.60
N GLY A 37 28.78 -24.86 -3.73
CA GLY A 37 27.59 -24.18 -4.25
C GLY A 37 26.88 -23.14 -3.36
N ARG A 38 27.06 -23.18 -2.02
CA ARG A 38 26.23 -22.39 -1.08
C ARG A 38 26.77 -21.00 -0.72
N LYS A 39 28.06 -20.70 -0.94
CA LYS A 39 28.70 -19.49 -0.36
C LYS A 39 28.31 -18.14 -0.99
N ASN A 40 27.55 -18.12 -2.09
CA ASN A 40 27.24 -16.91 -2.86
C ASN A 40 25.74 -16.51 -2.87
N GLN A 41 24.88 -17.12 -2.05
CA GLN A 41 23.48 -16.71 -1.91
C GLN A 41 23.38 -15.30 -1.29
N PRO A 42 22.51 -14.39 -1.80
CA PRO A 42 22.40 -13.03 -1.28
C PRO A 42 21.54 -12.94 -0.02
N HIS A 43 21.89 -12.05 0.91
CA HIS A 43 20.97 -11.66 1.98
C HIS A 43 19.80 -10.86 1.39
N ILE A 44 18.57 -11.15 1.81
CA ILE A 44 17.34 -10.52 1.30
C ILE A 44 16.74 -9.65 2.40
N ILE A 45 16.68 -8.35 2.17
CA ILE A 45 16.12 -7.37 3.12
C ILE A 45 14.88 -6.75 2.46
N PHE A 46 13.69 -7.22 2.84
CA PHE A 46 12.43 -6.73 2.31
C PHE A 46 11.81 -5.72 3.28
N ILE A 47 11.64 -4.48 2.84
CA ILE A 47 11.09 -3.38 3.62
C ILE A 47 9.69 -3.09 3.08
N LEU A 48 8.67 -3.50 3.83
CA LEU A 48 7.25 -3.31 3.49
C LEU A 48 6.65 -2.19 4.35
N ILE A 49 6.06 -1.20 3.71
CA ILE A 49 5.49 0.01 4.31
C ILE A 49 3.96 -0.02 4.17
N ASP A 50 3.26 0.53 5.16
CA ASP A 50 1.80 0.50 5.28
C ASP A 50 1.21 1.85 4.81
N ASP A 51 0.22 1.86 3.92
CA ASP A 51 -0.49 3.08 3.46
C ASP A 51 0.36 4.22 2.83
N GLN A 52 1.61 3.97 2.42
CA GLN A 52 2.38 4.98 1.68
C GLN A 52 1.91 5.07 0.24
N GLY A 53 1.43 6.26 -0.15
CA GLY A 53 0.90 6.52 -1.48
C GLY A 53 1.96 6.90 -2.51
N TYR A 54 1.56 6.88 -3.77
CA TYR A 54 2.42 7.19 -4.91
C TYR A 54 3.12 8.57 -4.78
N ASN A 55 2.48 9.54 -4.13
CA ASN A 55 2.94 10.92 -3.98
C ASN A 55 3.60 11.21 -2.61
N ASP A 56 4.03 10.15 -1.91
CA ASP A 56 4.46 10.18 -0.51
C ASP A 56 5.94 9.80 -0.34
N ILE A 57 6.76 10.09 -1.37
CA ILE A 57 8.20 9.87 -1.41
C ILE A 57 8.86 11.02 -2.18
N GLY A 58 10.06 11.44 -1.77
CA GLY A 58 10.72 12.67 -2.21
C GLY A 58 10.99 12.75 -3.71
N TYR A 59 11.38 11.63 -4.33
CA TYR A 59 11.58 11.54 -5.78
C TYR A 59 10.29 11.67 -6.63
N HIS A 60 9.11 11.60 -6.02
CA HIS A 60 7.83 12.02 -6.64
C HIS A 60 7.35 13.38 -6.12
N ASN A 61 7.70 13.73 -4.88
CA ASN A 61 7.17 14.90 -4.19
C ASN A 61 8.21 15.49 -3.22
N PRO A 62 8.98 16.51 -3.63
CA PRO A 62 10.01 17.10 -2.78
C PRO A 62 9.48 17.85 -1.54
N THR A 63 8.14 17.93 -1.34
CA THR A 63 7.55 18.38 -0.07
C THR A 63 7.55 17.29 1.01
N ILE A 64 7.93 16.05 0.66
CA ILE A 64 8.12 14.91 1.56
C ILE A 64 9.62 14.60 1.63
N ILE A 65 10.18 14.59 2.85
CA ILE A 65 11.62 14.57 3.09
C ILE A 65 12.07 13.13 3.37
N THR A 66 12.58 12.47 2.33
CA THR A 66 13.05 11.07 2.34
C THR A 66 14.44 10.88 1.72
N PRO A 67 15.47 11.64 2.14
CA PRO A 67 16.78 11.67 1.48
C PRO A 67 17.51 10.32 1.45
N THR A 68 17.20 9.40 2.37
CA THR A 68 17.76 8.04 2.37
C THR A 68 17.06 7.17 1.34
N LEU A 69 15.73 7.19 1.29
CA LEU A 69 14.95 6.43 0.30
C LEU A 69 15.26 6.93 -1.12
N ASP A 70 15.25 8.25 -1.31
CA ASP A 70 15.54 8.89 -2.60
C ASP A 70 16.96 8.52 -3.09
N LYS A 71 17.94 8.48 -2.19
CA LYS A 71 19.30 8.04 -2.51
C LYS A 71 19.36 6.55 -2.88
N LEU A 72 18.73 5.67 -2.09
CA LEU A 72 18.76 4.23 -2.37
C LEU A 72 18.04 3.90 -3.69
N ALA A 73 16.93 4.58 -3.97
CA ALA A 73 16.20 4.52 -5.23
C ALA A 73 17.05 5.01 -6.42
N ALA A 74 17.68 6.18 -6.30
CA ALA A 74 18.54 6.76 -7.35
C ALA A 74 19.84 5.97 -7.58
N GLU A 75 20.38 5.28 -6.58
CA GLU A 75 21.53 4.35 -6.72
C GLU A 75 21.12 2.94 -7.22
N GLY A 76 19.81 2.63 -7.21
CA GLY A 76 19.24 1.32 -7.51
C GLY A 76 18.42 1.28 -8.80
N VAL A 77 17.22 0.69 -8.72
CA VAL A 77 16.22 0.62 -9.80
C VAL A 77 14.85 1.01 -9.24
N ILE A 78 14.26 2.09 -9.75
CA ILE A 78 12.89 2.53 -9.41
C ILE A 78 11.88 1.70 -10.21
N LEU A 79 10.79 1.24 -9.58
CA LEU A 79 9.80 0.35 -10.22
C LEU A 79 8.50 1.11 -10.50
N GLU A 80 8.43 1.75 -11.67
CA GLU A 80 7.30 2.63 -12.04
C GLU A 80 6.03 1.91 -12.49
N ASN A 81 6.16 0.66 -12.93
CA ASN A 81 5.07 -0.14 -13.46
C ASN A 81 4.81 -1.38 -12.56
N TYR A 82 4.87 -1.14 -11.24
CA TYR A 82 4.73 -2.14 -10.18
C TYR A 82 3.39 -2.04 -9.44
N TYR A 83 2.80 -3.20 -9.15
CA TYR A 83 1.45 -3.30 -8.60
C TYR A 83 1.39 -4.15 -7.33
N VAL A 84 0.52 -3.70 -6.43
CA VAL A 84 0.13 -4.33 -5.17
C VAL A 84 -1.40 -4.45 -5.16
N GLN A 85 -1.95 -5.05 -4.11
CA GLN A 85 -3.39 -5.07 -3.87
C GLN A 85 -3.87 -3.79 -3.17
N PRO A 86 -5.17 -3.45 -3.26
CA PRO A 86 -5.64 -2.15 -2.77
C PRO A 86 -5.78 -2.06 -1.24
N ILE A 87 -5.53 -3.15 -0.50
CA ILE A 87 -5.61 -3.19 0.96
C ILE A 87 -4.69 -4.26 1.58
N CYS A 88 -4.24 -4.02 2.81
CA CYS A 88 -3.13 -4.71 3.48
C CYS A 88 -3.11 -6.26 3.42
N THR A 89 -4.15 -6.95 3.94
CA THR A 89 -4.15 -8.42 4.05
C THR A 89 -3.99 -9.11 2.69
N PRO A 90 -4.75 -8.74 1.64
CA PRO A 90 -4.45 -9.11 0.25
C PRO A 90 -2.98 -8.99 -0.13
N SER A 91 -2.37 -7.80 -0.12
CA SER A 91 -0.97 -7.64 -0.55
C SER A 91 0.01 -8.49 0.23
N ARG A 92 -0.18 -8.60 1.55
CA ARG A 92 0.67 -9.38 2.45
C ARG A 92 0.51 -10.89 2.16
N SER A 93 -0.70 -11.36 1.86
CA SER A 93 -0.94 -12.77 1.52
C SER A 93 -0.29 -13.13 0.18
N GLN A 94 -0.44 -12.27 -0.83
CA GLN A 94 0.18 -12.42 -2.15
C GLN A 94 1.72 -12.36 -2.10
N LEU A 95 2.29 -11.49 -1.26
CA LEU A 95 3.74 -11.45 -1.00
C LEU A 95 4.24 -12.73 -0.35
N MET A 96 3.46 -13.30 0.58
CA MET A 96 3.85 -14.53 1.29
C MET A 96 3.67 -15.81 0.46
N THR A 97 2.74 -15.87 -0.51
CA THR A 97 2.43 -17.12 -1.25
C THR A 97 2.69 -17.08 -2.75
N GLY A 98 2.96 -15.90 -3.33
CA GLY A 98 3.08 -15.75 -4.78
C GLY A 98 1.79 -15.99 -5.57
N ARG A 99 0.62 -15.95 -4.91
CA ARG A 99 -0.70 -16.31 -5.46
C ARG A 99 -1.74 -15.21 -5.28
N TYR A 100 -2.69 -15.11 -6.22
CA TYR A 100 -3.83 -14.20 -6.15
C TYR A 100 -4.82 -14.59 -5.04
N GLN A 101 -5.59 -13.62 -4.51
CA GLN A 101 -6.60 -13.91 -3.47
C GLN A 101 -7.67 -14.90 -3.95
N ILE A 102 -7.89 -14.96 -5.27
CA ILE A 102 -8.82 -15.90 -5.89
C ILE A 102 -8.45 -17.36 -5.64
N HIS A 103 -7.21 -17.68 -5.29
CA HIS A 103 -6.82 -19.04 -4.88
C HIS A 103 -6.70 -19.21 -3.37
N THR A 104 -6.47 -18.13 -2.61
CA THR A 104 -6.34 -18.18 -1.14
C THR A 104 -7.67 -18.05 -0.38
N GLY A 105 -8.75 -17.65 -1.05
CA GLY A 105 -10.06 -17.39 -0.44
C GLY A 105 -10.17 -16.02 0.26
N LEU A 106 -9.16 -15.17 0.12
CA LEU A 106 -9.05 -13.86 0.80
C LEU A 106 -9.50 -12.69 -0.10
N GLN A 107 -10.41 -12.91 -1.05
CA GLN A 107 -10.81 -11.89 -2.04
C GLN A 107 -11.50 -10.68 -1.40
N HIS A 108 -12.25 -10.89 -0.32
CA HIS A 108 -13.07 -9.85 0.30
C HIS A 108 -12.41 -9.24 1.53
N SER A 109 -12.18 -7.92 1.48
CA SER A 109 -11.77 -7.10 2.64
C SER A 109 -10.42 -7.53 3.27
N ILE A 110 -10.34 -7.57 4.59
CA ILE A 110 -9.17 -7.96 5.40
C ILE A 110 -9.57 -8.95 6.50
N ILE A 111 -8.59 -9.65 7.08
CA ILE A 111 -8.81 -10.48 8.26
C ILE A 111 -8.90 -9.56 9.49
N ARG A 112 -10.11 -9.36 10.02
CA ARG A 112 -10.34 -8.57 11.24
C ARG A 112 -9.95 -9.36 12.50
N PRO A 113 -9.59 -8.72 13.63
CA PRO A 113 -8.99 -9.39 14.79
C PRO A 113 -9.80 -10.54 15.39
N ARG A 114 -11.13 -10.52 15.29
CA ARG A 114 -12.01 -11.60 15.79
C ARG A 114 -12.38 -12.67 14.75
N GLN A 115 -11.94 -12.57 13.50
CA GLN A 115 -12.32 -13.55 12.47
C GLN A 115 -11.47 -14.82 12.57
N PRO A 116 -12.08 -16.03 12.61
CA PRO A 116 -11.36 -17.31 12.57
C PRO A 116 -10.87 -17.60 11.15
N SER A 117 -9.97 -16.77 10.65
CA SER A 117 -9.36 -16.83 9.32
C SER A 117 -7.88 -16.50 9.41
N CYS A 118 -7.08 -17.16 8.57
CA CYS A 118 -5.67 -16.87 8.38
C CYS A 118 -5.19 -17.38 7.01
N LEU A 119 -3.93 -17.14 6.68
CA LEU A 119 -3.32 -17.68 5.46
C LEU A 119 -3.47 -19.22 5.42
N PRO A 120 -3.96 -19.82 4.32
CA PRO A 120 -4.27 -21.25 4.26
C PRO A 120 -3.12 -22.16 4.72
N SER A 121 -3.49 -23.23 5.42
CA SER A 121 -2.58 -24.23 6.00
C SER A 121 -1.76 -24.97 4.93
N HIS A 122 -2.41 -25.39 3.84
CA HIS A 122 -1.86 -26.17 2.73
C HIS A 122 -1.01 -25.38 1.72
N MET A 123 -0.74 -24.09 1.96
CA MET A 123 0.04 -23.24 1.06
C MET A 123 1.42 -22.94 1.64
N ASP A 124 2.45 -23.21 0.83
CA ASP A 124 3.82 -22.78 1.08
C ASP A 124 3.89 -21.26 1.31
N THR A 125 4.77 -20.83 2.21
CA THR A 125 5.17 -19.43 2.32
C THR A 125 6.58 -19.18 1.80
N LEU A 126 6.84 -17.94 1.39
CA LEU A 126 8.15 -17.44 1.00
C LEU A 126 9.24 -17.74 2.05
N PRO A 127 9.08 -17.41 3.36
CA PRO A 127 10.07 -17.79 4.37
C PRO A 127 10.20 -19.30 4.56
N GLU A 128 9.14 -20.11 4.40
CA GLU A 128 9.29 -21.58 4.43
C GLU A 128 10.23 -22.07 3.31
N ARG A 129 10.06 -21.56 2.09
CA ARG A 129 10.93 -21.90 0.94
C ARG A 129 12.34 -21.33 1.06
N LEU A 130 12.51 -20.12 1.60
CA LEU A 130 13.82 -19.54 1.87
C LEU A 130 14.57 -20.30 2.98
N ARG A 131 13.86 -20.73 4.04
CA ARG A 131 14.46 -21.56 5.10
C ARG A 131 14.88 -22.94 4.58
N GLN A 132 14.09 -23.57 3.72
CA GLN A 132 14.48 -24.78 3.00
C GLN A 132 15.73 -24.56 2.11
N ALA A 133 15.93 -23.36 1.57
CA ALA A 133 17.14 -22.97 0.84
C ALA A 133 18.34 -22.57 1.76
N GLY A 134 18.20 -22.69 3.08
CA GLY A 134 19.27 -22.43 4.05
C GLY A 134 19.33 -21.02 4.63
N TYR A 135 18.29 -20.20 4.46
CA TYR A 135 18.23 -18.85 5.03
C TYR A 135 17.81 -18.88 6.50
N ALA A 136 18.47 -18.07 7.34
CA ALA A 136 17.92 -17.66 8.63
C ALA A 136 16.81 -16.62 8.38
N THR A 137 15.60 -16.87 8.87
CA THR A 137 14.41 -16.08 8.49
C THR A 137 13.82 -15.29 9.66
N HIS A 138 13.65 -13.99 9.47
CA HIS A 138 13.21 -13.08 10.53
C HIS A 138 12.13 -12.11 10.03
N MET A 139 11.08 -11.92 10.83
CA MET A 139 10.06 -10.90 10.59
C MET A 139 10.00 -9.89 11.73
N VAL A 140 9.96 -8.61 11.39
CA VAL A 140 9.77 -7.52 12.36
C VAL A 140 8.64 -6.60 11.89
N GLY A 141 7.60 -6.45 12.72
CA GLY A 141 6.47 -5.55 12.50
C GLY A 141 5.13 -6.25 12.19
N LYS A 142 4.30 -5.67 11.32
CA LYS A 142 2.88 -6.03 11.13
C LYS A 142 2.70 -7.32 10.30
N TRP A 143 2.08 -8.34 10.89
CA TRP A 143 1.69 -9.58 10.23
C TRP A 143 0.39 -9.42 9.41
N HIS A 144 -0.76 -9.31 10.09
CA HIS A 144 -2.07 -9.09 9.49
C HIS A 144 -2.55 -10.19 8.49
N LEU A 145 -2.05 -11.41 8.65
CA LEU A 145 -2.49 -12.62 7.91
C LEU A 145 -3.23 -13.63 8.79
N GLY A 146 -3.82 -13.15 9.89
CA GLY A 146 -4.59 -13.95 10.85
C GLY A 146 -3.73 -14.65 11.90
N PHE A 147 -4.33 -14.95 13.05
CA PHE A 147 -3.62 -15.49 14.22
C PHE A 147 -4.49 -16.39 15.11
N TYR A 148 -5.72 -16.75 14.67
CA TYR A 148 -6.71 -17.40 15.55
C TYR A 148 -6.30 -18.79 16.09
N ARG A 149 -5.44 -19.51 15.36
CA ARG A 149 -4.74 -20.74 15.78
C ARG A 149 -3.23 -20.48 15.80
N LYS A 150 -2.47 -21.20 16.63
CA LYS A 150 -0.99 -21.11 16.64
C LYS A 150 -0.37 -21.34 15.26
N ALA A 151 -0.94 -22.24 14.45
CA ALA A 151 -0.53 -22.52 13.07
C ALA A 151 -0.63 -21.31 12.10
N CYS A 152 -1.31 -20.24 12.49
CA CYS A 152 -1.40 -18.99 11.73
C CYS A 152 -0.30 -17.96 12.08
N LEU A 153 0.48 -18.20 13.14
CA LEU A 153 1.52 -17.26 13.59
C LEU A 153 2.72 -17.26 12.63
N PRO A 154 3.47 -16.13 12.52
CA PRO A 154 4.66 -16.06 11.65
C PRO A 154 5.69 -17.16 11.92
N THR A 155 5.87 -17.53 13.19
CA THR A 155 6.72 -18.63 13.68
C THR A 155 6.33 -20.02 13.16
N ARG A 156 5.05 -20.21 12.84
CA ARG A 156 4.50 -21.44 12.23
C ARG A 156 4.25 -21.30 10.73
N LYS A 157 4.58 -20.14 10.16
CA LYS A 157 4.50 -19.81 8.74
C LYS A 157 5.85 -19.44 8.13
N GLY A 158 6.91 -20.07 8.64
CA GLY A 158 8.25 -20.08 8.05
C GLY A 158 9.32 -19.28 8.79
N PHE A 159 8.96 -18.26 9.57
CA PHE A 159 9.94 -17.40 10.23
C PHE A 159 10.55 -18.05 11.48
N ASP A 160 11.87 -17.99 11.61
CA ASP A 160 12.61 -18.51 12.77
C ASP A 160 12.56 -17.54 13.97
N SER A 161 12.31 -16.25 13.72
CA SER A 161 11.91 -15.31 14.77
C SER A 161 10.91 -14.26 14.28
N PHE A 162 9.98 -13.87 15.15
CA PHE A 162 9.04 -12.77 14.94
C PHE A 162 9.12 -11.73 16.05
N PHE A 163 8.97 -10.44 15.71
CA PHE A 163 8.70 -9.40 16.69
C PHE A 163 7.78 -8.33 16.11
N GLY A 164 6.56 -8.19 16.63
CA GLY A 164 5.61 -7.23 16.05
C GLY A 164 4.15 -7.47 16.40
N SER A 165 3.25 -6.92 15.57
CA SER A 165 1.80 -6.93 15.78
C SER A 165 1.11 -7.93 14.85
N LEU A 166 0.17 -8.71 15.39
CA LEU A 166 -0.60 -9.72 14.67
C LEU A 166 -1.79 -9.13 13.91
N THR A 167 -2.40 -8.05 14.42
CA THR A 167 -3.58 -7.39 13.82
C THR A 167 -3.22 -6.36 12.74
N GLY A 168 -4.24 -5.70 12.18
CA GLY A 168 -4.11 -4.74 11.09
C GLY A 168 -3.61 -3.33 11.46
N SER A 169 -3.70 -2.92 12.73
CA SER A 169 -3.25 -1.60 13.20
C SER A 169 -3.20 -1.52 14.72
N VAL A 170 -2.27 -0.72 15.25
CA VAL A 170 -2.09 -0.51 16.70
C VAL A 170 -1.83 0.99 17.01
N ASP A 171 -2.06 1.43 18.25
CA ASP A 171 -1.49 2.71 18.72
C ASP A 171 0.05 2.63 18.70
N TYR A 172 0.74 3.49 17.93
CA TYR A 172 2.20 3.46 17.75
C TYR A 172 2.98 3.66 19.05
N TYR A 173 2.44 4.55 19.90
CA TYR A 173 2.80 4.85 21.28
C TYR A 173 1.75 5.83 21.83
N LYS A 174 1.43 5.79 23.13
CA LYS A 174 0.28 6.58 23.63
C LYS A 174 0.48 7.26 25.00
N LEU A 175 1.33 8.27 25.00
CA LEU A 175 1.26 9.34 26.00
C LEU A 175 0.04 10.22 25.72
N VAL A 176 -1.10 9.92 26.36
CA VAL A 176 -2.20 10.89 26.47
C VAL A 176 -2.01 11.73 27.73
N GLN A 177 -1.93 13.03 27.53
CA GLN A 177 -1.95 14.01 28.61
C GLN A 177 -3.42 14.31 28.94
N LEU A 178 -3.98 13.54 29.88
CA LEU A 178 -5.32 13.79 30.41
C LEU A 178 -5.33 15.07 31.26
N TYR A 179 -6.37 15.88 31.05
CA TYR A 179 -6.69 17.05 31.86
C TYR A 179 -8.06 16.80 32.47
N THR A 180 -8.10 16.47 33.76
CA THR A 180 -9.35 16.40 34.53
C THR A 180 -9.77 17.81 34.91
N LEU A 181 -10.93 18.27 34.43
CA LEU A 181 -11.57 19.49 34.91
C LEU A 181 -12.53 19.12 36.04
N THR A 182 -12.10 19.35 37.29
CA THR A 182 -12.98 19.31 38.47
C THR A 182 -13.66 20.66 38.63
N GLN A 183 -14.99 20.69 38.58
CA GLN A 183 -15.78 21.93 38.65
C GLN A 183 -16.16 22.29 40.09
N SER A 184 -15.15 22.51 40.93
CA SER A 184 -15.26 23.18 42.23
C SER A 184 -13.89 23.67 42.69
N ASP A 185 -13.92 24.60 43.64
CA ASP A 185 -12.90 25.58 44.02
C ASP A 185 -11.40 25.21 44.05
N SER A 186 -10.59 26.24 43.77
CA SER A 186 -9.27 26.51 44.35
C SER A 186 -8.24 25.36 44.44
N ARG A 187 -7.43 25.27 43.37
CA ARG A 187 -6.02 24.82 43.39
C ARG A 187 -5.71 23.36 43.77
N LEU A 188 -6.21 22.38 43.01
CA LEU A 188 -5.41 21.17 42.75
C LEU A 188 -5.64 20.55 41.37
N VAL A 189 -4.73 20.81 40.42
CA VAL A 189 -4.72 20.11 39.13
C VAL A 189 -3.99 18.78 39.30
N PHE A 190 -4.72 17.70 39.60
CA PHE A 190 -4.16 16.36 39.64
C PHE A 190 -3.76 15.91 38.22
N LYS A 191 -2.47 16.07 37.89
CA LYS A 191 -1.87 15.73 36.60
C LYS A 191 -1.69 14.21 36.47
N LEU A 192 -2.81 13.48 36.41
CA LEU A 192 -2.81 12.03 36.28
C LEU A 192 -2.30 11.63 34.90
N LEU A 193 -1.01 11.31 34.82
CA LEU A 193 -0.36 10.83 33.61
C LEU A 193 -0.73 9.36 33.37
N CYS A 194 -1.99 9.11 32.99
CA CYS A 194 -2.41 7.80 32.51
C CYS A 194 -1.61 7.42 31.26
N LEU A 195 -0.60 6.59 31.46
CA LEU A 195 0.04 5.80 30.42
C LEU A 195 -1.04 4.91 29.79
N LEU A 196 -1.65 5.37 28.70
CA LEU A 196 -2.49 4.49 27.91
C LEU A 196 -1.58 3.43 27.25
N PRO A 197 -1.97 2.15 27.25
CA PRO A 197 -1.15 1.09 26.70
C PRO A 197 -0.80 1.43 25.24
N SER A 198 0.50 1.40 24.96
CA SER A 198 1.01 1.44 23.59
C SER A 198 0.70 0.10 22.91
N TYR A 199 0.74 0.04 21.58
CA TYR A 199 0.39 -1.16 20.81
C TYR A 199 -1.04 -1.68 21.03
N ARG A 200 -1.95 -0.82 21.49
CA ARG A 200 -3.38 -1.15 21.63
C ARG A 200 -4.03 -1.25 20.24
N SER A 201 -4.58 -2.42 19.92
CA SER A 201 -5.44 -2.66 18.77
C SER A 201 -6.90 -2.72 19.19
N CYS A 202 -7.80 -2.10 18.42
CA CYS A 202 -9.23 -1.99 18.74
C CYS A 202 -10.09 -2.46 17.56
N ASP A 203 -11.07 -3.31 17.83
CA ASP A 203 -12.04 -3.82 16.85
C ASP A 203 -13.45 -3.32 17.20
N GLY A 204 -13.62 -2.00 17.13
CA GLY A 204 -14.83 -1.27 17.51
C GLY A 204 -14.77 -0.61 18.90
N PRO A 205 -15.84 0.09 19.32
CA PRO A 205 -15.92 0.74 20.63
C PRO A 205 -15.84 -0.26 21.78
N GLY A 206 -15.02 0.04 22.80
CA GLY A 206 -14.88 -0.78 24.01
C GLY A 206 -14.04 -2.06 23.84
N LEU A 207 -14.05 -2.69 22.66
CA LEU A 207 -13.28 -3.91 22.40
C LEU A 207 -11.86 -3.58 21.90
N CYS A 208 -10.88 -3.68 22.79
CA CYS A 208 -9.47 -3.52 22.45
C CYS A 208 -8.59 -4.48 23.27
N GLY A 209 -7.41 -4.75 22.76
CA GLY A 209 -6.35 -5.51 23.43
C GLY A 209 -4.96 -5.00 23.05
N TYR A 210 -3.95 -5.43 23.81
CA TYR A 210 -2.54 -5.26 23.46
C TYR A 210 -2.17 -6.14 22.27
N ASP A 211 -1.35 -5.64 21.35
CA ASP A 211 -0.92 -6.35 20.14
C ASP A 211 0.55 -6.04 19.81
N LEU A 212 1.44 -6.57 20.65
CA LEU A 212 2.87 -6.65 20.39
C LEU A 212 3.41 -7.97 20.96
N HIS A 213 4.17 -8.69 20.16
CA HIS A 213 4.65 -10.04 20.45
C HIS A 213 6.15 -10.17 20.19
N ASP A 214 6.80 -11.07 20.93
CA ASP A 214 8.13 -11.60 20.64
C ASP A 214 7.99 -13.12 20.51
N ASN A 215 8.21 -13.61 19.29
CA ASN A 215 7.77 -14.94 18.83
C ASN A 215 6.28 -15.20 19.12
N GLU A 216 5.96 -16.18 19.97
CA GLU A 216 4.57 -16.57 20.29
C GLU A 216 4.06 -15.93 21.60
N SER A 217 4.93 -15.20 22.31
CA SER A 217 4.65 -14.57 23.61
C SER A 217 4.27 -13.11 23.44
N VAL A 218 3.43 -12.58 24.34
CA VAL A 218 3.10 -11.14 24.37
C VAL A 218 4.28 -10.35 24.93
N ALA A 219 4.74 -9.34 24.20
CA ALA A 219 5.93 -8.56 24.51
C ALA A 219 5.60 -7.31 25.33
N TRP A 220 5.20 -7.50 26.58
CA TRP A 220 4.96 -6.42 27.55
C TRP A 220 6.23 -5.59 27.83
N GLY A 221 6.09 -4.42 28.46
CA GLY A 221 7.23 -3.59 28.91
C GLY A 221 7.86 -2.75 27.79
N GLN A 222 7.13 -2.50 26.71
CA GLN A 222 7.59 -1.73 25.54
C GLN A 222 6.92 -0.35 25.42
N GLU A 223 6.16 0.06 26.45
CA GLU A 223 5.31 1.24 26.45
C GLU A 223 6.11 2.54 26.26
N GLY A 224 5.51 3.52 25.58
CA GLY A 224 6.14 4.82 25.31
C GLY A 224 7.22 4.81 24.22
N LYS A 225 7.77 3.64 23.85
CA LYS A 225 8.62 3.47 22.67
C LYS A 225 7.77 3.60 21.41
N TYR A 226 8.28 4.25 20.37
CA TYR A 226 7.57 4.41 19.09
C TYR A 226 7.79 3.17 18.21
N SER A 227 6.70 2.53 17.74
CA SER A 227 6.77 1.23 17.05
C SER A 227 7.81 1.16 15.92
N THR A 228 7.88 2.17 15.04
CA THR A 228 8.89 2.26 13.97
C THR A 228 10.33 2.22 14.48
N MET A 229 10.62 2.91 15.59
CA MET A 229 11.95 2.91 16.20
C MET A 229 12.26 1.60 16.91
N LEU A 230 11.27 0.99 17.59
CA LEU A 230 11.43 -0.31 18.24
C LEU A 230 11.68 -1.43 17.22
N PHE A 231 10.93 -1.45 16.11
CA PHE A 231 11.15 -2.37 14.99
C PHE A 231 12.52 -2.16 14.34
N THR A 232 12.95 -0.90 14.17
CA THR A 232 14.31 -0.57 13.69
C THR A 232 15.39 -1.10 14.63
N GLN A 233 15.21 -0.99 15.96
CA GLN A 233 16.13 -1.52 16.95
C GLN A 233 16.20 -3.05 16.93
N ARG A 234 15.05 -3.75 16.82
CA ARG A 234 15.01 -5.22 16.71
C ARG A 234 15.67 -5.72 15.43
N ALA A 235 15.41 -5.08 14.29
CA ALA A 235 16.06 -5.35 13.02
C ALA A 235 17.59 -5.18 13.10
N ARG A 236 18.06 -4.10 13.73
CA ARG A 236 19.49 -3.88 14.00
C ARG A 236 20.09 -4.94 14.91
N LYS A 237 19.39 -5.36 15.98
CA LYS A 237 19.86 -6.40 16.90
C LYS A 237 20.02 -7.76 16.19
N ILE A 238 19.12 -8.10 15.26
CA ILE A 238 19.24 -9.32 14.43
C ILE A 238 20.53 -9.30 13.59
N LEU A 239 20.81 -8.17 12.92
CA LEU A 239 22.02 -7.97 12.13
C LEU A 239 23.32 -7.93 12.96
N GLU A 240 23.22 -7.60 14.25
CA GLU A 240 24.34 -7.59 15.20
C GLU A 240 24.58 -8.97 15.85
N SER A 241 23.53 -9.79 16.01
CA SER A 241 23.58 -11.09 16.69
C SER A 241 24.05 -12.28 15.84
N ARG A 242 24.38 -12.05 14.57
CA ARG A 242 24.74 -13.09 13.58
C ARG A 242 25.83 -12.56 12.66
N SER A 243 26.78 -13.39 12.26
CA SER A 243 27.76 -13.06 11.22
C SER A 243 27.17 -13.27 9.83
N PRO A 244 27.48 -12.42 8.83
CA PRO A 244 27.13 -12.71 7.43
C PRO A 244 27.77 -14.00 6.90
N MET A 245 28.80 -14.52 7.57
CA MET A 245 29.44 -15.81 7.23
C MET A 245 28.64 -17.04 7.69
N ASP A 246 27.68 -16.88 8.61
CA ASP A 246 26.89 -17.99 9.18
C ASP A 246 25.86 -18.58 8.20
N GLY A 247 25.78 -18.03 6.99
CA GLY A 247 24.78 -18.34 5.95
C GLY A 247 23.78 -17.20 5.70
N PRO A 248 23.04 -17.26 4.60
CA PRO A 248 22.19 -16.15 4.13
C PRO A 248 21.07 -15.80 5.12
N LEU A 249 20.53 -14.59 4.95
CA LEU A 249 19.56 -13.98 5.87
C LEU A 249 18.35 -13.47 5.08
N PHE A 250 17.14 -13.76 5.55
CA PHE A 250 15.92 -13.09 5.10
C PHE A 250 15.35 -12.25 6.24
N LEU A 251 15.24 -10.94 6.02
CA LEU A 251 14.62 -10.01 6.96
C LEU A 251 13.44 -9.32 6.29
N LEU A 252 12.22 -9.65 6.74
CA LEU A 252 11.01 -8.90 6.42
C LEU A 252 10.77 -7.82 7.48
N LEU A 253 11.16 -6.58 7.17
CA LEU A 253 10.86 -5.40 7.98
C LEU A 253 9.52 -4.81 7.51
N SER A 254 8.44 -5.27 8.14
CA SER A 254 7.06 -4.91 7.81
C SER A 254 6.57 -3.78 8.71
N LEU A 255 6.97 -2.55 8.41
CA LEU A 255 6.62 -1.40 9.24
C LEU A 255 5.11 -1.14 9.21
N GLN A 256 4.56 -0.81 10.37
CA GLN A 256 3.21 -0.26 10.52
C GLN A 256 3.14 1.19 10.01
N ALA A 257 4.27 1.91 10.05
CA ALA A 257 4.39 3.21 9.41
C ALA A 257 4.06 3.06 7.92
N VAL A 258 3.21 3.90 7.32
CA VAL A 258 2.61 5.16 7.80
C VAL A 258 1.08 5.11 7.99
N HIS A 259 0.54 3.92 8.27
CA HIS A 259 -0.88 3.68 8.55
C HIS A 259 -1.39 4.51 9.75
N THR A 260 -2.71 4.68 9.87
CA THR A 260 -3.33 5.25 11.08
C THR A 260 -3.09 4.39 12.33
N PRO A 261 -3.10 4.98 13.54
CA PRO A 261 -3.37 6.40 13.87
C PRO A 261 -2.19 7.35 13.63
N LEU A 262 -2.47 8.62 13.31
CA LEU A 262 -1.44 9.62 12.98
C LEU A 262 -0.70 10.14 14.23
N GLN A 263 0.36 9.42 14.61
CA GLN A 263 1.14 9.59 15.85
C GLN A 263 2.65 9.69 15.57
N PRO A 264 3.16 10.71 14.85
CA PRO A 264 4.61 10.97 14.76
C PRO A 264 5.19 11.53 16.06
N PRO A 265 6.45 11.22 16.40
CA PRO A 265 7.19 11.95 17.44
C PRO A 265 7.34 13.43 17.06
N LYS A 266 7.19 14.33 18.05
CA LYS A 266 7.05 15.79 17.83
C LYS A 266 8.20 16.42 17.04
N SER A 267 9.42 15.91 17.17
CA SER A 267 10.63 16.36 16.45
C SER A 267 10.45 16.31 14.92
N TYR A 268 9.89 15.22 14.39
CA TYR A 268 9.68 15.03 12.95
C TYR A 268 8.58 15.93 12.36
N ILE A 269 7.79 16.61 13.19
CA ILE A 269 6.76 17.56 12.73
C ILE A 269 7.37 18.92 12.35
N TYR A 270 8.49 19.32 12.97
CA TYR A 270 9.08 20.65 12.79
C TYR A 270 9.59 20.96 11.36
N PRO A 271 10.21 20.02 10.61
CA PRO A 271 10.54 20.22 9.19
C PRO A 271 9.31 20.60 8.37
N TYR A 272 8.18 19.94 8.64
CA TYR A 272 6.91 20.13 7.93
C TYR A 272 6.05 21.27 8.50
N ARG A 273 6.58 22.16 9.35
CA ARG A 273 5.79 23.23 10.01
C ARG A 273 4.92 24.07 9.05
N ASN A 274 5.42 24.35 7.85
CA ASN A 274 4.73 25.12 6.80
C ASN A 274 3.58 24.36 6.12
N MET A 275 3.50 23.04 6.28
CA MET A 275 2.48 22.18 5.68
C MET A 275 1.15 22.37 6.43
N ALA A 276 0.25 23.19 5.89
CA ALA A 276 -0.88 23.73 6.65
C ALA A 276 -1.91 22.67 7.10
N ASN A 277 -2.17 21.65 6.27
CA ASN A 277 -3.04 20.53 6.63
C ASN A 277 -2.40 19.65 7.73
N VAL A 278 -3.09 19.51 8.87
CA VAL A 278 -2.59 18.81 10.07
C VAL A 278 -2.40 17.30 9.83
N ALA A 279 -3.29 16.65 9.09
CA ALA A 279 -3.18 15.22 8.79
C ALA A 279 -1.99 14.95 7.85
N ARG A 280 -1.89 15.70 6.74
CA ARG A 280 -0.78 15.62 5.78
C ARG A 280 0.58 15.88 6.45
N ARG A 281 0.65 16.90 7.31
CA ARG A 281 1.85 17.24 8.11
C ARG A 281 2.26 16.15 9.10
N LYS A 282 1.30 15.50 9.76
CA LYS A 282 1.60 14.36 10.63
C LYS A 282 2.04 13.13 9.84
N PHE A 283 1.37 12.84 8.73
CA PHE A 283 1.69 11.73 7.85
C PHE A 283 3.12 11.87 7.28
N ALA A 284 3.48 13.06 6.75
CA ALA A 284 4.83 13.35 6.26
C ALA A 284 5.90 13.20 7.36
N ALA A 285 5.60 13.63 8.59
CA ALA A 285 6.47 13.38 9.75
C ALA A 285 6.67 11.88 10.03
N MET A 286 5.63 11.05 9.87
CA MET A 286 5.75 9.58 9.98
C MET A 286 6.57 8.99 8.83
N VAL A 287 6.44 9.49 7.59
CA VAL A 287 7.27 9.08 6.44
C VAL A 287 8.76 9.34 6.72
N SER A 288 9.14 10.49 7.30
CA SER A 288 10.54 10.73 7.69
C SER A 288 11.04 9.82 8.82
N THR A 289 10.16 9.21 9.63
CA THR A 289 10.58 8.13 10.56
C THR A 289 10.85 6.81 9.84
N VAL A 290 10.24 6.57 8.67
CA VAL A 290 10.57 5.45 7.78
C VAL A 290 11.90 5.67 7.09
N ASP A 291 12.17 6.88 6.58
CA ASP A 291 13.47 7.23 6.00
C ASP A 291 14.62 6.96 6.98
N GLU A 292 14.45 7.40 8.24
CA GLU A 292 15.40 7.12 9.30
C GLU A 292 15.50 5.63 9.68
N ALA A 293 14.38 4.89 9.69
CA ALA A 293 14.41 3.44 9.90
C ALA A 293 15.29 2.75 8.84
N VAL A 294 15.09 3.09 7.57
CA VAL A 294 15.88 2.54 6.45
C VAL A 294 17.34 3.01 6.52
N ARG A 295 17.62 4.26 6.93
CA ARG A 295 18.98 4.77 7.18
C ARG A 295 19.69 3.96 8.25
N ASN A 296 19.01 3.67 9.35
CA ASN A 296 19.57 2.98 10.50
C ASN A 296 19.77 1.48 10.23
N VAL A 297 18.92 0.85 9.41
CA VAL A 297 19.10 -0.53 8.92
C VAL A 297 20.21 -0.62 7.88
N THR A 298 20.26 0.28 6.88
CA THR A 298 21.33 0.27 5.86
C THR A 298 22.70 0.62 6.43
N TYR A 299 22.76 1.47 7.46
CA TYR A 299 23.97 1.65 8.26
C TYR A 299 24.40 0.35 8.97
N ALA A 300 23.48 -0.38 9.61
CA ALA A 300 23.79 -1.66 10.25
C ALA A 300 24.27 -2.72 9.25
N LEU A 301 23.60 -2.86 8.09
CA LEU A 301 24.05 -3.76 7.01
C LEU A 301 25.50 -3.45 6.58
N ARG A 302 25.90 -2.17 6.58
CA ARG A 302 27.28 -1.76 6.29
C ARG A 302 28.24 -2.04 7.46
N LYS A 303 27.84 -1.74 8.71
CA LYS A 303 28.64 -1.96 9.92
C LYS A 303 28.98 -3.45 10.13
N TYR A 304 28.01 -4.35 9.95
CA TYR A 304 28.18 -5.80 10.17
C TYR A 304 28.42 -6.58 8.85
N GLY A 305 28.92 -5.92 7.79
CA GLY A 305 29.41 -6.58 6.56
C GLY A 305 28.37 -6.98 5.51
N TYR A 306 27.14 -7.33 5.90
CA TYR A 306 26.04 -7.80 5.03
C TYR A 306 25.84 -7.03 3.72
N TYR A 307 26.01 -5.71 3.72
CA TYR A 307 25.56 -4.81 2.65
C TYR A 307 26.12 -5.15 1.27
N ARG A 308 27.38 -5.63 1.16
CA ARG A 308 28.00 -5.97 -0.13
C ARG A 308 27.28 -7.11 -0.86
N ASN A 309 26.64 -8.03 -0.12
CA ASN A 309 25.91 -9.17 -0.65
C ASN A 309 24.40 -9.11 -0.30
N SER A 310 23.84 -7.89 -0.18
CA SER A 310 22.43 -7.69 0.15
C SER A 310 21.59 -7.26 -1.06
N VAL A 311 20.42 -7.86 -1.24
CA VAL A 311 19.33 -7.32 -2.07
C VAL A 311 18.33 -6.63 -1.15
N ILE A 312 18.19 -5.32 -1.28
CA ILE A 312 17.27 -4.50 -0.49
C ILE A 312 16.08 -4.12 -1.37
N ILE A 313 14.89 -4.58 -1.00
CA ILE A 313 13.63 -4.24 -1.67
C ILE A 313 12.85 -3.28 -0.78
N TYR A 314 12.30 -2.22 -1.36
CA TYR A 314 11.37 -1.31 -0.70
C TYR A 314 10.03 -1.35 -1.45
N SER A 315 8.92 -1.49 -0.72
CA SER A 315 7.56 -1.52 -1.27
C SER A 315 6.57 -0.94 -0.27
N THR A 316 5.56 -0.19 -0.75
CA THR A 316 4.29 -0.04 -0.02
C THR A 316 3.47 -1.35 -0.09
N ASP A 317 2.49 -1.55 0.78
CA ASP A 317 1.53 -2.64 0.70
C ASP A 317 0.22 -2.26 -0.03
N ASN A 318 -0.18 -0.99 -0.03
CA ASN A 318 -1.29 -0.47 -0.82
C ASN A 318 -1.14 1.04 -1.08
N GLY A 319 -1.83 1.58 -2.07
CA GLY A 319 -1.92 3.04 -2.26
C GLY A 319 -2.47 3.76 -1.02
N ALA A 320 -2.20 5.06 -0.87
CA ALA A 320 -2.53 5.82 0.33
C ALA A 320 -4.03 5.97 0.60
N GLN A 321 -4.35 6.29 1.85
CA GLN A 321 -5.64 6.82 2.29
C GLN A 321 -5.57 8.35 2.48
N PRO A 322 -6.10 9.18 1.55
CA PRO A 322 -5.93 10.63 1.63
C PRO A 322 -6.68 11.31 2.77
N PHE A 323 -7.79 10.73 3.25
CA PHE A 323 -8.48 11.24 4.44
C PHE A 323 -7.66 11.10 5.73
N THR A 324 -6.56 10.34 5.67
CA THR A 324 -5.60 10.18 6.77
C THR A 324 -4.21 10.71 6.37
N GLY A 325 -4.15 11.68 5.46
CA GLY A 325 -2.95 12.46 5.17
C GLY A 325 -2.00 11.90 4.11
N GLY A 326 -2.22 10.70 3.57
CA GLY A 326 -1.46 10.20 2.42
C GLY A 326 -1.88 10.84 1.08
N SER A 327 -1.19 10.54 -0.01
CA SER A 327 -1.54 11.06 -1.34
C SER A 327 -1.08 10.13 -2.47
N ASN A 328 -1.93 9.94 -3.47
CA ASN A 328 -1.63 9.17 -4.68
C ASN A 328 -1.53 10.04 -5.94
N TRP A 329 -1.70 11.36 -5.80
CA TRP A 329 -1.71 12.30 -6.92
C TRP A 329 -0.45 12.17 -7.80
N PRO A 330 -0.55 12.17 -9.13
CA PRO A 330 -1.74 12.39 -9.97
C PRO A 330 -2.60 11.15 -10.27
N LEU A 331 -2.34 9.99 -9.65
CA LEU A 331 -3.16 8.79 -9.84
C LEU A 331 -4.59 8.97 -9.29
N ARG A 332 -5.54 8.22 -9.84
CA ARG A 332 -6.96 8.22 -9.47
C ARG A 332 -7.22 7.36 -8.23
N GLY A 333 -8.13 7.76 -7.34
CA GLY A 333 -8.56 6.91 -6.23
C GLY A 333 -7.53 6.74 -5.11
N ARG A 334 -7.68 5.64 -4.34
CA ARG A 334 -7.06 5.46 -3.00
C ARG A 334 -7.09 4.01 -2.49
N LYS A 335 -6.52 3.78 -1.31
CA LYS A 335 -6.70 2.56 -0.49
C LYS A 335 -8.14 2.05 -0.53
N GLY A 336 -8.31 0.77 -0.81
CA GLY A 336 -9.59 0.06 -0.92
C GLY A 336 -10.33 0.28 -2.25
N THR A 337 -9.65 0.79 -3.29
CA THR A 337 -10.24 1.01 -4.63
C THR A 337 -9.33 0.44 -5.71
N TYR A 338 -9.89 0.02 -6.85
CA TYR A 338 -9.14 -0.70 -7.89
C TYR A 338 -8.52 0.24 -8.95
N TRP A 339 -8.76 1.54 -8.82
CA TRP A 339 -8.07 2.62 -9.52
C TRP A 339 -6.55 2.61 -9.26
N GLU A 340 -5.75 3.21 -10.13
CA GLU A 340 -4.28 3.21 -10.04
C GLU A 340 -3.75 3.68 -8.68
N GLY A 341 -4.37 4.69 -8.08
CA GLY A 341 -4.01 5.19 -6.75
C GLY A 341 -4.40 4.29 -5.58
N GLY A 342 -5.02 3.13 -5.84
CA GLY A 342 -5.15 2.04 -4.87
C GLY A 342 -4.13 0.92 -5.08
N VAL A 343 -3.84 0.55 -6.34
CA VAL A 343 -3.08 -0.66 -6.70
C VAL A 343 -1.66 -0.45 -7.24
N ARG A 344 -1.29 0.75 -7.72
CA ARG A 344 0.06 1.02 -8.22
C ARG A 344 0.95 1.49 -7.08
N GLY A 345 1.93 0.67 -6.72
CA GLY A 345 2.71 0.84 -5.49
C GLY A 345 4.00 1.65 -5.69
N VAL A 346 4.39 2.41 -4.67
CA VAL A 346 5.78 2.90 -4.55
C VAL A 346 6.70 1.70 -4.29
N ALA A 347 7.68 1.49 -5.16
CA ALA A 347 8.73 0.49 -4.93
C ALA A 347 10.05 0.82 -5.63
N PHE A 348 11.16 0.33 -5.05
CA PHE A 348 12.48 0.31 -5.66
C PHE A 348 13.30 -0.89 -5.17
N VAL A 349 14.33 -1.26 -5.92
CA VAL A 349 15.32 -2.26 -5.52
C VAL A 349 16.70 -1.62 -5.50
N HIS A 350 17.42 -1.83 -4.40
CA HIS A 350 18.79 -1.37 -4.21
C HIS A 350 19.69 -2.56 -3.84
N SER A 351 20.75 -2.78 -4.62
CA SER A 351 21.73 -3.83 -4.32
C SER A 351 23.06 -3.60 -5.05
N PRO A 352 24.21 -3.90 -4.40
CA PRO A 352 25.49 -4.05 -5.09
C PRO A 352 25.54 -5.20 -6.12
N LEU A 353 24.51 -6.04 -6.18
CA LEU A 353 24.38 -7.18 -7.13
C LEU A 353 23.57 -6.84 -8.39
N LEU A 354 22.99 -5.63 -8.48
CA LEU A 354 22.30 -5.16 -9.69
C LEU A 354 23.32 -4.94 -10.83
N LYS A 355 23.09 -5.58 -11.97
CA LYS A 355 23.93 -5.45 -13.18
C LYS A 355 23.77 -4.06 -13.84
N ARG A 356 22.55 -3.50 -13.85
CA ARG A 356 22.25 -2.14 -14.33
C ARG A 356 21.50 -1.36 -13.24
N ARG A 357 22.11 -0.25 -12.81
CA ARG A 357 21.67 0.64 -11.73
C ARG A 357 21.37 2.04 -12.26
N LYS A 358 20.92 2.93 -11.37
CA LYS A 358 20.63 4.35 -11.64
C LYS A 358 19.60 4.53 -12.76
N ARG A 359 18.53 3.73 -12.73
CA ARG A 359 17.51 3.72 -13.77
C ARG A 359 16.08 3.61 -13.22
N VAL A 360 15.14 4.07 -14.02
CA VAL A 360 13.71 3.76 -13.88
C VAL A 360 13.41 2.46 -14.66
N SER A 361 12.51 1.64 -14.14
CA SER A 361 11.98 0.44 -14.80
C SER A 361 10.49 0.59 -15.05
N ARG A 362 10.08 0.39 -16.30
CA ARG A 362 8.66 0.33 -16.74
C ARG A 362 8.22 -1.10 -17.12
N ALA A 363 9.06 -2.10 -16.83
CA ALA A 363 8.68 -3.51 -16.89
C ALA A 363 7.47 -3.76 -15.96
N LEU A 364 6.47 -4.53 -16.41
CA LEU A 364 5.26 -4.82 -15.64
C LEU A 364 5.58 -5.83 -14.52
N LEU A 365 5.43 -5.42 -13.27
CA LEU A 365 5.68 -6.25 -12.08
C LEU A 365 4.47 -6.23 -11.13
N HIS A 366 4.31 -7.29 -10.35
CA HIS A 366 3.28 -7.43 -9.31
C HIS A 366 3.87 -8.01 -8.02
N VAL A 367 3.22 -7.76 -6.88
CA VAL A 367 3.67 -8.23 -5.55
C VAL A 367 3.85 -9.77 -5.45
N THR A 368 3.15 -10.55 -6.27
CA THR A 368 3.35 -12.02 -6.36
C THR A 368 4.69 -12.43 -6.96
N ASP A 369 5.28 -11.60 -7.82
CA ASP A 369 6.55 -11.91 -8.49
C ASP A 369 7.70 -12.06 -7.48
N TRP A 370 7.60 -11.41 -6.32
CA TRP A 370 8.61 -11.53 -5.26
C TRP A 370 8.78 -12.96 -4.75
N PHE A 371 7.75 -13.81 -4.73
CA PHE A 371 7.90 -15.19 -4.25
C PHE A 371 8.89 -15.99 -5.12
N PRO A 372 8.64 -16.24 -6.43
CA PRO A 372 9.59 -16.96 -7.27
C PRO A 372 10.90 -16.19 -7.49
N THR A 373 10.88 -14.86 -7.56
CA THR A 373 12.09 -14.04 -7.70
C THR A 373 13.05 -14.25 -6.53
N LEU A 374 12.54 -14.25 -5.29
CA LEU A 374 13.37 -14.37 -4.08
C LEU A 374 13.76 -15.83 -3.79
N VAL A 375 12.89 -16.80 -4.09
CA VAL A 375 13.24 -18.23 -4.05
C VAL A 375 14.30 -18.57 -5.09
N GLY A 376 14.21 -18.02 -6.31
CA GLY A 376 15.22 -18.18 -7.37
C GLY A 376 16.56 -17.53 -7.02
N LEU A 377 16.55 -16.32 -6.45
CA LEU A 377 17.76 -15.67 -5.92
C LEU A 377 18.41 -16.46 -4.78
N ALA A 378 17.60 -17.15 -3.98
CA ALA A 378 18.06 -18.07 -2.93
C ALA A 378 18.56 -19.43 -3.48
N GLY A 379 18.49 -19.69 -4.79
CA GLY A 379 18.82 -21.00 -5.37
C GLY A 379 17.83 -22.11 -4.97
N GLY A 380 16.66 -21.76 -4.45
CA GLY A 380 15.59 -22.70 -4.09
C GLY A 380 14.82 -23.17 -5.32
N ASN A 381 14.31 -24.40 -5.27
CA ASN A 381 13.57 -24.96 -6.40
C ASN A 381 12.10 -24.51 -6.42
N ILE A 382 11.80 -23.52 -7.29
CA ILE A 382 10.46 -22.97 -7.50
C ILE A 382 9.44 -24.05 -7.91
N THR A 383 9.83 -25.13 -8.60
CA THR A 383 8.87 -26.15 -9.08
C THR A 383 8.23 -26.96 -7.95
N GLN A 384 8.74 -26.87 -6.71
CA GLN A 384 8.11 -27.46 -5.54
C GLN A 384 6.84 -26.70 -5.12
N SER A 385 6.76 -25.38 -5.41
CA SER A 385 5.58 -24.56 -5.20
C SER A 385 4.73 -24.52 -6.47
N GLN A 386 3.82 -25.48 -6.60
CA GLN A 386 2.86 -25.51 -7.70
C GLN A 386 1.89 -24.33 -7.65
N GLY A 387 1.36 -23.92 -8.81
CA GLY A 387 0.24 -22.97 -8.91
C GLY A 387 0.53 -21.55 -8.45
N LEU A 388 1.75 -21.05 -8.63
CA LEU A 388 2.09 -19.64 -8.41
C LEU A 388 1.52 -18.75 -9.54
N ASP A 389 1.07 -17.55 -9.18
CA ASP A 389 0.70 -16.48 -10.13
C ASP A 389 1.84 -15.47 -10.36
N GLY A 390 2.94 -15.60 -9.63
CA GLY A 390 4.16 -14.80 -9.76
C GLY A 390 5.13 -15.35 -10.82
N PHE A 391 6.00 -14.49 -11.33
CA PHE A 391 7.12 -14.85 -12.21
C PHE A 391 8.46 -14.40 -11.59
N ASP A 392 9.57 -15.06 -11.94
CA ASP A 392 10.89 -14.48 -11.65
C ASP A 392 11.09 -13.22 -12.53
N VAL A 393 11.22 -12.07 -11.87
CA VAL A 393 11.45 -10.76 -12.50
C VAL A 393 12.84 -10.20 -12.21
N TRP A 394 13.75 -10.97 -11.58
CA TRP A 394 15.13 -10.52 -11.35
C TRP A 394 15.86 -10.12 -12.65
N PRO A 395 15.72 -10.81 -13.80
CA PRO A 395 16.31 -10.36 -15.06
C PRO A 395 15.73 -9.01 -15.54
N ALA A 396 14.43 -8.78 -15.33
CA ALA A 396 13.77 -7.53 -15.70
C ALA A 396 14.16 -6.36 -14.78
N ILE A 397 14.46 -6.63 -13.50
CA ILE A 397 14.99 -5.66 -12.54
C ILE A 397 16.48 -5.40 -12.78
N SER A 398 17.32 -6.43 -12.70
CA SER A 398 18.79 -6.32 -12.67
C SER A 398 19.41 -6.03 -14.04
N GLU A 399 18.88 -6.61 -15.12
CA GLU A 399 19.43 -6.46 -16.48
C GLU A 399 18.60 -5.53 -17.37
N GLY A 400 17.39 -5.16 -16.94
CA GLY A 400 16.47 -4.36 -17.75
C GLY A 400 15.98 -5.11 -19.00
N LYS A 401 15.90 -6.44 -18.93
CA LYS A 401 15.17 -7.28 -19.88
C LYS A 401 13.66 -6.99 -19.81
N GLU A 402 12.90 -7.49 -20.77
CA GLU A 402 11.44 -7.47 -20.66
C GLU A 402 10.95 -8.23 -19.42
N SER A 403 9.78 -7.84 -18.91
CA SER A 403 9.08 -8.69 -17.93
C SER A 403 8.49 -9.92 -18.62
N PRO A 404 8.60 -11.12 -18.02
CA PRO A 404 7.78 -12.27 -18.42
C PRO A 404 6.28 -12.02 -18.16
N ARG A 405 5.95 -11.22 -17.14
CA ARG A 405 4.58 -10.83 -16.82
C ARG A 405 3.99 -9.93 -17.91
N LYS A 406 2.96 -10.42 -18.60
CA LYS A 406 2.14 -9.65 -19.55
C LYS A 406 0.74 -9.31 -19.04
N GLU A 407 0.30 -9.91 -17.92
CA GLU A 407 -1.05 -9.77 -17.36
C GLU A 407 -1.01 -9.65 -15.83
N ILE A 408 -1.99 -8.97 -15.24
CA ILE A 408 -2.26 -8.90 -13.80
C ILE A 408 -3.77 -8.99 -13.59
N LEU A 409 -4.25 -10.03 -12.90
CA LEU A 409 -5.52 -9.92 -12.19
C LEU A 409 -5.30 -9.05 -10.96
N HIS A 410 -6.10 -7.99 -10.77
CA HIS A 410 -6.07 -7.27 -9.50
C HIS A 410 -6.85 -8.08 -8.46
N ASN A 411 -8.18 -8.17 -8.59
CA ASN A 411 -9.01 -9.01 -7.72
C ASN A 411 -10.39 -9.27 -8.35
N ILE A 412 -11.15 -10.20 -7.77
CA ILE A 412 -12.57 -10.47 -8.06
C ILE A 412 -13.29 -10.61 -6.71
N ASP A 413 -14.09 -9.60 -6.31
CA ASP A 413 -14.85 -9.60 -5.06
C ASP A 413 -16.37 -9.66 -5.32
N PRO A 414 -16.98 -10.86 -5.32
CA PRO A 414 -18.43 -11.06 -5.47
C PRO A 414 -19.22 -10.77 -4.19
N LEU A 415 -18.55 -10.36 -3.09
CA LEU A 415 -19.20 -9.93 -1.84
C LEU A 415 -19.18 -8.39 -1.69
N HIS A 416 -18.53 -7.66 -2.60
CA HIS A 416 -18.59 -6.20 -2.60
C HIS A 416 -20.03 -5.69 -2.78
N LYS A 417 -20.37 -4.61 -2.07
CA LYS A 417 -21.70 -4.00 -2.10
C LYS A 417 -21.60 -2.50 -2.14
N HIS A 418 -22.33 -1.89 -3.08
CA HIS A 418 -22.41 -0.44 -3.20
C HIS A 418 -22.93 0.18 -1.88
N PRO A 419 -22.38 1.32 -1.40
CA PRO A 419 -22.68 1.88 -0.07
C PRO A 419 -24.16 2.26 0.19
N THR A 420 -25.04 2.16 -0.80
CA THR A 420 -26.49 2.36 -0.65
C THR A 420 -27.21 1.14 -0.05
N GLU A 421 -26.70 -0.08 -0.21
CA GLU A 421 -27.36 -1.30 0.31
C GLU A 421 -27.12 -1.55 1.80
N SER A 422 -26.02 -1.03 2.36
CA SER A 422 -25.60 -1.30 3.75
C SER A 422 -26.60 -0.78 4.80
N LYS A 423 -27.45 0.19 4.44
CA LYS A 423 -28.53 0.75 5.29
C LYS A 423 -29.66 -0.23 5.64
N SER A 424 -29.53 -1.52 5.33
CA SER A 424 -30.61 -2.52 5.43
C SER A 424 -30.37 -3.66 6.45
N ARG A 425 -29.28 -3.63 7.25
CA ARG A 425 -28.95 -4.74 8.17
C ARG A 425 -28.74 -4.39 9.64
N ASP A 426 -28.42 -3.15 9.97
CA ASP A 426 -28.31 -2.69 11.36
C ASP A 426 -29.58 -1.98 11.83
N ASP A 427 -30.69 -2.72 11.91
CA ASP A 427 -31.89 -2.22 12.60
C ASP A 427 -32.61 -3.33 13.39
N LYS A 428 -32.69 -3.12 14.72
CA LYS A 428 -33.56 -3.84 15.65
C LYS A 428 -34.04 -2.83 16.69
N PRO A 429 -35.33 -2.87 17.08
CA PRO A 429 -35.99 -1.68 17.60
C PRO A 429 -35.58 -1.34 19.04
N GLY A 430 -34.81 -0.26 19.17
CA GLY A 430 -34.83 0.56 20.37
C GLY A 430 -36.20 1.23 20.50
N LYS A 431 -36.79 1.23 21.71
CA LYS A 431 -38.11 1.83 21.92
C LYS A 431 -38.02 3.35 21.85
N LYS A 432 -38.79 3.98 20.96
CA LYS A 432 -39.19 5.38 21.15
C LYS A 432 -40.16 5.45 22.34
N ALA A 433 -39.85 6.29 23.32
CA ALA A 433 -40.87 6.96 24.11
C ALA A 433 -41.05 8.35 23.50
N ALA A 434 -42.30 8.73 23.21
CA ALA A 434 -42.61 10.05 22.67
C ALA A 434 -43.07 10.98 23.80
N ALA A 435 -42.72 12.26 23.67
CA ALA A 435 -43.36 13.36 24.36
C ALA A 435 -43.51 14.48 23.31
N GLU A 436 -44.73 14.65 22.82
CA GLU A 436 -45.16 15.83 22.05
C GLU A 436 -45.57 16.92 23.07
N ILE A 437 -45.54 18.22 22.76
CA ILE A 437 -46.67 19.03 22.27
C ILE A 437 -46.20 20.52 22.44
N PRO A 438 -46.55 21.52 21.61
CA PRO A 438 -46.99 21.51 20.20
C PRO A 438 -46.20 22.53 19.33
N SER A 439 -46.65 22.77 18.08
CA SER A 439 -46.13 23.82 17.18
C SER A 439 -47.18 24.88 16.80
N LYS A 440 -46.75 26.15 16.77
CA LYS A 440 -47.29 27.25 15.92
C LYS A 440 -46.03 27.99 15.38
N GLY A 441 -45.91 28.44 14.13
CA GLY A 441 -46.89 29.14 13.29
C GLY A 441 -46.70 30.65 13.52
N ALA A 442 -46.25 31.49 12.57
CA ALA A 442 -46.10 31.33 11.11
C ALA A 442 -44.83 32.04 10.55
N ALA A 443 -44.74 32.20 9.22
CA ALA A 443 -43.60 32.81 8.51
C ALA A 443 -43.74 34.34 8.30
N PHE A 444 -42.64 35.03 7.97
CA PHE A 444 -42.63 36.21 7.06
C PHE A 444 -41.23 36.48 6.47
N GLN A 445 -41.12 37.45 5.54
CA GLN A 445 -39.98 37.66 4.63
C GLN A 445 -39.08 38.87 4.99
N ASN A 446 -37.94 39.00 4.29
CA ASN A 446 -36.96 40.10 4.40
C ASN A 446 -37.53 41.51 4.08
N PRO A 447 -36.99 42.55 4.76
CA PRO A 447 -36.80 43.88 4.16
C PRO A 447 -35.32 44.18 3.82
N LYS A 448 -35.07 45.21 3.00
CA LYS A 448 -33.74 45.63 2.52
C LYS A 448 -33.24 46.93 3.18
N LYS A 449 -31.91 47.11 3.19
CA LYS A 449 -31.10 48.32 3.47
C LYS A 449 -31.81 49.69 3.39
N LYS A 450 -31.50 50.62 4.31
CA LYS A 450 -30.90 51.97 3.98
C LYS A 450 -30.40 52.81 5.18
N GLN A 451 -29.13 53.22 5.08
CA GLN A 451 -28.48 54.51 5.43
C GLN A 451 -28.75 55.34 6.72
N LYS A 452 -27.61 55.69 7.36
CA LYS A 452 -27.19 57.03 7.90
C LYS A 452 -27.97 57.69 9.06
N LYS A 453 -27.22 58.01 10.12
CA LYS A 453 -26.77 59.40 10.41
C LYS A 453 -25.50 59.42 11.26
N VAL A 454 -24.84 60.59 11.32
CA VAL A 454 -23.64 60.90 12.12
C VAL A 454 -23.88 62.23 12.80
N LEU A 455 -23.41 62.40 14.04
CA LEU A 455 -23.12 63.72 14.59
C LEU A 455 -21.80 63.72 15.37
N LYS A 456 -21.23 64.90 15.61
CA LYS A 456 -19.88 65.14 16.12
C LYS A 456 -19.94 65.63 17.57
N GLN A 457 -18.82 65.50 18.29
CA GLN A 457 -18.32 66.63 19.08
C GLN A 457 -16.78 66.73 19.05
N LYS A 458 -16.27 67.82 19.62
CA LYS A 458 -14.93 68.43 19.56
C LYS A 458 -14.80 69.22 20.89
N LEU A 459 -13.66 69.65 21.45
CA LEU A 459 -12.33 70.08 20.95
C LEU A 459 -11.37 70.21 22.17
N ASP A 460 -10.05 70.32 21.95
CA ASP A 460 -9.07 71.05 22.81
C ASP A 460 -8.80 70.58 24.28
N LYS A 461 -7.69 70.91 24.99
CA LYS A 461 -6.37 71.55 24.66
C LYS A 461 -5.26 71.12 25.68
N LYS A 462 -4.03 71.64 25.45
CA LYS A 462 -2.81 71.79 26.30
C LYS A 462 -3.04 71.76 27.85
N SER A 463 -2.12 71.44 28.78
CA SER A 463 -0.63 71.23 28.88
C SER A 463 -0.33 70.55 30.25
N GLY A 464 0.89 70.24 30.77
CA GLY A 464 2.30 70.41 30.37
C GLY A 464 3.28 70.17 31.57
N PHE A 465 4.58 70.48 31.42
CA PHE A 465 5.66 70.45 32.44
C PHE A 465 6.06 69.08 33.09
N ARG A 466 7.13 69.11 33.92
CA ARG A 466 8.42 68.43 33.60
C ARG A 466 9.37 68.22 34.82
N LEU A 467 9.98 67.02 34.93
CA LEU A 467 11.09 66.64 35.86
C LEU A 467 10.72 66.62 37.37
N LYS A 468 11.48 66.01 38.32
CA LYS A 468 12.92 65.67 38.40
C LYS A 468 13.21 64.52 39.42
N THR A 469 14.08 63.55 39.09
CA THR A 469 14.98 62.75 39.99
C THR A 469 14.36 61.88 41.13
N THR A 470 14.95 60.77 41.64
CA THR A 470 16.34 60.55 42.09
C THR A 470 16.77 59.04 42.15
N LYS A 471 18.07 58.83 42.37
CA LYS A 471 18.80 57.64 42.90
C LYS A 471 19.01 56.38 42.01
N LYS A 472 20.16 55.74 42.29
CA LYS A 472 20.81 54.57 41.65
C LYS A 472 21.72 53.89 42.73
N PRO A 473 22.60 52.90 42.48
CA PRO A 473 22.63 51.66 43.28
C PRO A 473 23.96 51.39 44.02
N GLN A 474 24.11 50.18 44.58
CA GLN A 474 25.40 49.52 44.84
C GLN A 474 25.43 48.13 44.12
N ILE A 475 26.51 47.51 43.59
CA ILE A 475 27.99 47.48 43.83
C ILE A 475 28.38 46.45 44.91
N PHE A 476 29.33 45.50 44.76
CA PHE A 476 30.22 44.99 43.66
C PHE A 476 30.55 43.48 43.95
N PRO A 477 31.62 42.76 43.48
CA PRO A 477 32.69 42.96 42.44
C PRO A 477 32.58 41.98 41.22
N HIS A 478 33.07 42.27 40.00
CA HIS A 478 34.44 42.11 39.41
C HIS A 478 34.92 40.65 39.19
N GLU A 479 35.67 40.27 38.14
CA GLU A 479 36.45 41.01 37.10
C GLU A 479 35.96 40.70 35.65
N SER A 480 36.06 41.58 34.63
CA SER A 480 37.23 42.21 33.95
C SER A 480 38.02 41.23 33.05
N ALA A 481 38.33 41.51 31.76
CA ALA A 481 38.04 42.66 30.88
C ALA A 481 37.67 42.14 29.45
N LYS A 482 37.81 42.78 28.27
CA LYS A 482 38.31 44.08 27.74
C LYS A 482 37.58 44.35 26.38
N LYS A 483 37.70 45.54 25.74
CA LYS A 483 37.03 45.87 24.44
C LYS A 483 37.80 46.92 23.60
N SER A 484 37.67 46.86 22.27
CA SER A 484 37.92 48.01 21.35
C SER A 484 36.92 48.07 20.17
N LYS A 485 36.34 49.26 20.01
CA LYS A 485 35.24 49.74 19.15
C LYS A 485 35.75 50.23 17.75
N PRO A 486 34.98 50.94 16.87
CA PRO A 486 33.68 50.60 16.19
C PRO A 486 33.46 51.18 14.74
N VAL A 487 32.34 50.82 14.07
CA VAL A 487 31.63 51.49 12.92
C VAL A 487 32.43 51.82 11.62
N PRO A 488 31.82 52.26 10.47
CA PRO A 488 30.40 52.60 10.15
C PRO A 488 29.76 51.87 8.94
N LYS A 489 28.47 52.17 8.70
CA LYS A 489 27.70 51.85 7.47
C LYS A 489 27.68 53.05 6.50
N LEU A 490 27.56 52.81 5.19
CA LEU A 490 27.21 53.86 4.21
C LEU A 490 26.21 53.38 3.14
N LYS A 491 25.85 54.27 2.21
CA LYS A 491 24.58 54.27 1.42
C LYS A 491 24.76 53.84 -0.04
N LEU A 492 23.69 53.36 -0.68
CA LEU A 492 23.59 53.13 -2.14
C LEU A 492 22.84 54.27 -2.85
N LYS A 493 23.25 54.61 -4.10
CA LYS A 493 22.46 55.43 -5.05
C LYS A 493 22.79 55.12 -6.54
N SER A 494 21.78 54.61 -7.26
CA SER A 494 21.37 54.87 -8.66
C SER A 494 22.33 55.32 -9.79
N GLY A 495 22.31 54.58 -10.91
CA GLY A 495 22.35 55.10 -12.31
C GLY A 495 23.67 54.94 -13.09
N PRO A 496 23.69 54.96 -14.45
CA PRO A 496 22.62 55.26 -15.43
C PRO A 496 22.21 54.07 -16.36
N LYS A 497 21.69 54.31 -17.60
CA LYS A 497 21.01 53.31 -18.49
C LYS A 497 21.38 53.42 -20.00
N ALA A 498 21.36 52.28 -20.72
CA ALA A 498 20.96 52.09 -22.15
C ALA A 498 20.56 50.58 -22.34
N LYS A 499 19.60 50.08 -23.15
CA LYS A 499 19.02 50.35 -24.49
C LYS A 499 19.87 49.83 -25.68
N THR A 500 19.39 49.04 -26.68
CA THR A 500 18.21 48.14 -26.83
C THR A 500 18.27 47.30 -28.14
N LYS A 501 17.83 46.01 -28.14
CA LYS A 501 17.32 45.20 -29.31
C LYS A 501 18.28 44.90 -30.51
N PRO A 502 17.96 43.97 -31.46
CA PRO A 502 17.11 42.75 -31.42
C PRO A 502 17.72 41.49 -32.11
N GLU A 503 16.87 40.47 -32.27
CA GLU A 503 16.92 39.14 -32.93
C GLU A 503 17.16 39.17 -34.47
N PRO A 504 17.37 38.01 -35.16
CA PRO A 504 16.21 37.30 -35.74
C PRO A 504 16.25 35.73 -35.74
N GLU A 505 15.08 35.11 -35.95
CA GLU A 505 14.88 33.68 -36.25
C GLU A 505 15.11 33.32 -37.73
N LEU A 506 15.16 32.01 -38.06
CA LEU A 506 14.59 31.46 -39.32
C LEU A 506 14.49 29.91 -39.31
N GLN A 507 13.39 29.39 -39.87
CA GLN A 507 13.17 28.00 -40.38
C GLN A 507 12.57 28.14 -41.80
N PRO A 508 12.07 27.10 -42.52
CA PRO A 508 12.26 25.63 -42.47
C PRO A 508 12.69 25.04 -43.85
N GLY A 509 12.79 23.70 -44.04
CA GLY A 509 12.94 23.14 -45.41
C GLY A 509 13.18 21.61 -45.63
N ILE A 510 12.10 20.87 -45.91
CA ILE A 510 11.90 19.80 -46.94
C ILE A 510 12.96 18.67 -47.18
N GLN A 511 12.50 17.43 -46.87
CA GLN A 511 12.58 16.12 -47.57
C GLN A 511 13.75 15.64 -48.49
N SER A 512 13.89 14.30 -48.52
CA SER A 512 14.68 13.43 -49.44
C SER A 512 16.21 13.44 -49.24
N GLY A 513 16.95 12.36 -49.54
CA GLY A 513 16.55 10.99 -49.89
C GLY A 513 17.77 10.13 -50.27
N GLY A 514 17.65 8.80 -50.22
CA GLY A 514 18.63 7.87 -50.81
C GLY A 514 19.81 7.41 -49.92
N ALA A 515 20.05 6.10 -49.95
CA ALA A 515 21.36 5.48 -49.74
C ALA A 515 22.09 5.43 -51.12
N PRO A 516 23.39 5.04 -51.30
CA PRO A 516 24.06 3.96 -50.56
C PRO A 516 25.59 4.05 -50.32
N SER A 517 26.11 2.97 -49.73
CA SER A 517 27.49 2.40 -49.77
C SER A 517 28.63 3.13 -50.51
N GLY A 518 29.77 3.28 -49.83
CA GLY A 518 31.07 3.61 -50.44
C GLY A 518 32.26 3.25 -49.53
N THR A 519 32.80 2.02 -49.67
CA THR A 519 33.91 1.50 -48.85
C THR A 519 35.27 2.12 -49.17
N PHE A 520 36.16 2.17 -48.17
CA PHE A 520 37.60 2.03 -48.41
C PHE A 520 38.25 1.04 -47.42
N HIS A 521 39.15 0.21 -47.93
CA HIS A 521 39.84 -0.85 -47.18
C HIS A 521 41.17 -0.40 -46.58
N ARG A 522 41.60 -1.07 -45.50
CA ARG A 522 43.00 -1.52 -45.40
C ARG A 522 43.06 -3.00 -45.01
N LYS A 523 44.04 -3.72 -45.56
CA LYS A 523 44.14 -5.20 -45.57
C LYS A 523 45.09 -5.70 -44.48
N SER A 524 44.91 -6.95 -44.04
CA SER A 524 45.93 -8.01 -44.22
C SER A 524 45.42 -9.43 -43.90
N LYS A 525 45.80 -10.39 -44.78
CA LYS A 525 46.21 -11.80 -44.57
C LYS A 525 45.39 -12.72 -43.60
N THR A 526 45.13 -14.01 -43.87
CA THR A 526 45.74 -14.96 -44.84
C THR A 526 44.77 -16.05 -45.33
N LYS A 527 45.13 -16.70 -46.45
CA LYS A 527 44.57 -17.94 -47.05
C LYS A 527 44.75 -19.17 -46.13
N SER A 528 44.17 -20.36 -46.33
CA SER A 528 43.01 -20.87 -47.13
C SER A 528 42.95 -22.42 -47.00
N LYS A 529 41.76 -23.05 -47.05
CA LYS A 529 41.50 -24.20 -47.96
C LYS A 529 40.01 -24.60 -47.97
N ARG A 530 39.59 -25.26 -49.06
CA ARG A 530 38.23 -25.75 -49.36
C ARG A 530 38.37 -27.02 -50.20
N THR A 531 37.61 -28.06 -49.89
CA THR A 531 37.48 -29.27 -50.72
C THR A 531 36.06 -29.81 -50.69
N THR A 532 35.67 -30.46 -51.77
CA THR A 532 34.39 -31.14 -52.01
C THR A 532 34.65 -32.61 -52.29
N SER A 533 33.79 -33.54 -51.82
CA SER A 533 33.41 -34.74 -52.59
C SER A 533 32.22 -35.49 -51.97
N GLN A 534 31.84 -36.61 -52.60
CA GLN A 534 30.55 -37.29 -52.55
C GLN A 534 30.58 -38.66 -51.80
N ASN A 535 29.37 -39.23 -51.62
CA ASN A 535 28.99 -40.65 -51.79
C ASN A 535 29.30 -41.77 -50.76
N HIS A 536 28.21 -42.53 -50.46
CA HIS A 536 28.11 -43.99 -50.22
C HIS A 536 28.84 -44.63 -48.99
N ASN A 537 28.36 -45.73 -48.37
CA ASN A 537 27.15 -46.57 -48.56
C ASN A 537 26.78 -47.41 -47.31
N LEU A 538 25.48 -47.80 -47.18
CA LEU A 538 24.91 -49.05 -46.58
C LEU A 538 25.27 -49.45 -45.11
N SER A 539 24.47 -50.19 -44.33
CA SER A 539 23.04 -50.63 -44.36
C SER A 539 22.63 -51.04 -42.93
N GLN A 540 21.40 -50.85 -42.42
CA GLN A 540 20.19 -51.71 -42.53
C GLN A 540 19.11 -51.19 -41.52
N SER A 541 17.86 -51.68 -41.44
CA SER A 541 16.85 -52.12 -42.43
C SER A 541 15.48 -52.31 -41.73
N ARG A 542 14.37 -52.39 -42.49
CA ARG A 542 12.97 -52.74 -42.08
C ARG A 542 12.23 -51.77 -41.10
N SER A 543 10.92 -51.53 -41.22
CA SER A 543 9.94 -51.79 -42.30
C SER A 543 8.63 -51.03 -42.07
N ALA A 544 7.94 -50.55 -43.12
CA ALA A 544 6.59 -49.95 -43.05
C ALA A 544 5.82 -49.99 -44.39
N HIS A 545 4.49 -49.74 -44.32
CA HIS A 545 3.50 -49.44 -45.39
C HIS A 545 2.78 -50.56 -46.18
N THR A 546 1.43 -50.50 -46.13
CA THR A 546 0.45 -50.34 -47.25
C THR A 546 -0.85 -49.76 -46.63
N LYS A 547 -1.66 -48.82 -47.14
CA LYS A 547 -2.16 -48.33 -48.46
C LYS A 547 -3.57 -48.88 -48.87
N PRO A 548 -4.44 -48.11 -49.59
CA PRO A 548 -5.91 -48.09 -49.32
C PRO A 548 -6.89 -48.11 -50.54
N LYS A 549 -8.23 -48.21 -50.32
CA LYS A 549 -9.35 -47.54 -51.07
C LYS A 549 -10.79 -47.81 -50.53
N LYS A 550 -11.83 -47.20 -51.16
CA LYS A 550 -13.31 -47.14 -50.85
C LYS A 550 -14.14 -48.21 -51.66
N PRO A 551 -15.52 -48.26 -51.80
CA PRO A 551 -16.64 -47.36 -51.36
C PRO A 551 -18.07 -47.98 -51.03
N LEU A 552 -19.02 -47.08 -50.67
CA LEU A 552 -20.51 -47.01 -50.87
C LEU A 552 -21.54 -48.16 -50.56
N LYS A 553 -22.55 -47.81 -49.74
CA LYS A 553 -24.05 -47.95 -49.86
C LYS A 553 -24.66 -47.52 -48.50
N GLU A 554 -25.78 -46.81 -48.31
CA GLU A 554 -27.05 -46.50 -49.00
C GLU A 554 -28.23 -47.46 -48.70
N GLN A 555 -29.26 -46.93 -48.01
CA GLN A 555 -30.65 -47.44 -47.89
C GLN A 555 -31.59 -46.30 -47.44
N GLN A 556 -32.91 -46.44 -47.63
CA GLN A 556 -33.83 -45.30 -47.81
C GLN A 556 -35.19 -45.40 -47.06
N THR A 557 -35.70 -44.25 -46.57
CA THR A 557 -37.15 -43.85 -46.50
C THR A 557 -38.11 -44.66 -45.57
N PRO A 558 -39.37 -44.22 -45.27
CA PRO A 558 -40.20 -43.16 -45.92
C PRO A 558 -40.90 -42.12 -45.00
N LYS A 559 -41.67 -41.23 -45.67
CA LYS A 559 -42.56 -40.17 -45.12
C LYS A 559 -44.03 -40.64 -45.05
N PRO A 560 -44.92 -39.89 -44.36
CA PRO A 560 -45.88 -39.01 -45.07
C PRO A 560 -45.67 -37.52 -44.71
N LYS A 561 -45.82 -36.50 -45.57
CA LYS A 561 -46.90 -36.03 -46.50
C LYS A 561 -48.00 -35.21 -45.79
N GLN A 562 -48.52 -34.20 -46.51
CA GLN A 562 -49.48 -33.13 -46.11
C GLN A 562 -48.87 -32.02 -45.21
N THR A 563 -49.08 -30.71 -45.46
CA THR A 563 -49.56 -29.99 -46.67
C THR A 563 -48.89 -28.60 -46.75
N PHE A 564 -49.05 -27.89 -47.87
CA PHE A 564 -48.78 -26.44 -47.95
C PHE A 564 -49.72 -25.67 -47.01
N ASP A 565 -49.21 -24.59 -46.41
CA ASP A 565 -49.93 -23.31 -46.49
C ASP A 565 -48.93 -22.13 -46.42
N GLN A 566 -49.24 -21.03 -47.09
CA GLN A 566 -48.44 -19.80 -47.04
C GLN A 566 -49.10 -18.79 -46.11
N ASN A 567 -48.34 -18.22 -45.17
CA ASN A 567 -48.69 -16.90 -44.65
C ASN A 567 -47.49 -16.10 -44.17
N GLN A 568 -47.55 -14.79 -44.38
CA GLN A 568 -46.44 -13.87 -44.13
C GLN A 568 -46.50 -13.34 -42.70
N ASN A 569 -45.38 -13.42 -41.97
CA ASN A 569 -44.99 -12.43 -40.95
C ASN A 569 -43.58 -12.73 -40.41
N THR A 570 -42.54 -12.31 -41.13
CA THR A 570 -41.15 -12.36 -40.65
C THR A 570 -40.87 -11.20 -39.69
N SER A 571 -41.50 -11.25 -38.51
CA SER A 571 -41.00 -10.56 -37.32
C SER A 571 -39.54 -10.94 -37.12
N GLN A 572 -38.62 -9.98 -37.06
CA GLN A 572 -37.21 -10.28 -36.84
C GLN A 572 -36.99 -10.83 -35.42
N SER A 573 -36.99 -12.17 -35.30
CA SER A 573 -36.55 -12.88 -34.12
C SER A 573 -35.04 -12.72 -33.97
N GLY A 574 -34.62 -11.62 -33.33
CA GLY A 574 -33.22 -11.40 -32.98
C GLY A 574 -32.66 -12.63 -32.27
N THR A 575 -31.61 -13.21 -32.82
CA THR A 575 -30.90 -14.34 -32.22
C THR A 575 -30.57 -14.00 -30.77
N PRO A 576 -30.94 -14.82 -29.77
CA PRO A 576 -30.61 -14.53 -28.38
C PRO A 576 -29.11 -14.31 -28.26
N THR A 577 -28.70 -13.11 -27.84
CA THR A 577 -27.31 -12.85 -27.50
C THR A 577 -26.91 -13.86 -26.43
N PRO A 578 -25.79 -14.59 -26.59
CA PRO A 578 -25.36 -15.55 -25.59
C PRO A 578 -25.22 -14.83 -24.24
N PRO A 579 -25.68 -15.43 -23.13
CA PRO A 579 -25.69 -14.75 -21.84
C PRO A 579 -24.26 -14.28 -21.51
N PRO A 580 -24.09 -13.03 -21.03
CA PRO A 580 -22.76 -12.42 -20.92
C PRO A 580 -21.84 -13.28 -20.07
N LEU A 581 -20.69 -13.64 -20.63
CA LEU A 581 -19.71 -14.55 -20.04
C LEU A 581 -19.16 -14.03 -18.69
N TRP A 582 -19.33 -12.73 -18.42
CA TRP A 582 -19.00 -12.05 -17.18
C TRP A 582 -20.19 -11.27 -16.62
N ASP A 583 -20.44 -11.40 -15.31
CA ASP A 583 -21.35 -10.53 -14.58
C ASP A 583 -20.63 -9.21 -14.25
N THR A 584 -20.88 -8.18 -15.06
CA THR A 584 -20.24 -6.87 -14.89
C THR A 584 -20.64 -6.16 -13.59
N SER A 585 -21.65 -6.63 -12.84
CA SER A 585 -21.97 -6.08 -11.52
C SER A 585 -20.95 -6.46 -10.44
N VAL A 586 -20.16 -7.52 -10.66
CA VAL A 586 -19.10 -7.96 -9.73
C VAL A 586 -17.95 -6.95 -9.74
N GLN A 587 -17.51 -6.54 -8.54
CA GLN A 587 -16.28 -5.74 -8.38
C GLN A 587 -15.08 -6.58 -8.84
N ALA A 588 -14.47 -6.20 -9.96
CA ALA A 588 -13.25 -6.83 -10.46
C ALA A 588 -12.38 -5.82 -11.19
N ALA A 589 -11.08 -6.11 -11.31
CA ALA A 589 -10.21 -5.41 -12.25
C ALA A 589 -9.09 -6.32 -12.75
N ILE A 590 -8.69 -6.09 -13.99
CA ILE A 590 -7.66 -6.85 -14.70
C ILE A 590 -6.86 -5.91 -15.60
N ARG A 591 -5.58 -6.21 -15.79
CA ARG A 591 -4.69 -5.52 -16.72
C ARG A 591 -4.01 -6.53 -17.64
N VAL A 592 -4.06 -6.29 -18.95
CA VAL A 592 -3.33 -7.07 -19.97
C VAL A 592 -2.52 -6.10 -20.83
N GLY A 593 -1.20 -6.22 -20.77
CA GLY A 593 -0.26 -5.32 -21.44
C GLY A 593 -0.46 -3.86 -21.02
N ASP A 594 -0.95 -3.06 -21.97
CA ASP A 594 -1.23 -1.63 -21.77
C ASP A 594 -2.67 -1.34 -21.33
N TRP A 595 -3.59 -2.30 -21.46
CA TRP A 595 -5.02 -2.12 -21.19
C TRP A 595 -5.41 -2.57 -19.78
N LYS A 596 -6.28 -1.81 -19.12
CA LYS A 596 -6.88 -2.13 -17.82
C LYS A 596 -8.40 -2.01 -17.89
N LEU A 597 -9.09 -3.09 -17.52
CA LEU A 597 -10.55 -3.14 -17.38
C LEU A 597 -10.91 -3.13 -15.88
N LEU A 598 -11.97 -2.41 -15.52
CA LEU A 598 -12.59 -2.47 -14.20
C LEU A 598 -14.09 -2.77 -14.36
N THR A 599 -14.66 -3.60 -13.49
CA THR A 599 -16.11 -3.88 -13.44
C THR A 599 -16.70 -3.70 -12.04
N GLY A 600 -18.03 -3.61 -11.97
CA GLY A 600 -18.80 -3.45 -10.73
C GLY A 600 -18.74 -2.03 -10.18
N ASP A 601 -18.55 -1.89 -8.87
CA ASP A 601 -18.13 -0.65 -8.20
C ASP A 601 -16.61 -0.74 -7.94
N PRO A 602 -15.73 -0.02 -8.66
CA PRO A 602 -14.28 -0.05 -8.41
C PRO A 602 -13.85 0.66 -7.13
N GLY A 603 -14.80 1.23 -6.37
CA GLY A 603 -14.59 2.10 -5.24
C GLY A 603 -14.44 3.56 -5.64
N HIS A 604 -14.24 4.42 -4.64
CA HIS A 604 -14.25 5.88 -4.77
C HIS A 604 -13.15 6.43 -5.71
N GLY A 605 -13.53 6.76 -6.95
CA GLY A 605 -12.65 7.18 -8.04
C GLY A 605 -12.56 8.69 -8.29
N ASP A 606 -12.61 9.53 -7.25
CA ASP A 606 -12.17 10.93 -7.35
C ASP A 606 -10.64 11.00 -7.42
N TRP A 607 -10.08 12.00 -8.11
CA TRP A 607 -8.66 12.36 -7.96
C TRP A 607 -8.50 13.24 -6.72
N VAL A 608 -7.48 12.94 -5.90
CA VAL A 608 -7.21 13.68 -4.67
C VAL A 608 -5.89 14.45 -4.80
N PRO A 609 -5.93 15.74 -5.20
CA PRO A 609 -4.73 16.58 -5.26
C PRO A 609 -4.12 16.81 -3.88
N LEU A 610 -2.90 17.36 -3.86
CA LEU A 610 -2.22 17.72 -2.62
C LEU A 610 -3.08 18.68 -1.79
N GLN A 611 -3.35 18.30 -0.54
CA GLN A 611 -4.21 19.03 0.40
C GLN A 611 -3.50 20.26 0.98
N MET A 612 -3.15 21.22 0.10
CA MET A 612 -2.28 22.35 0.42
C MET A 612 -2.90 23.35 1.41
N LEU A 613 -4.23 23.49 1.43
CA LEU A 613 -4.92 24.52 2.22
C LEU A 613 -6.02 23.89 3.09
N PRO A 614 -6.03 24.12 4.42
CA PRO A 614 -7.00 23.54 5.35
C PRO A 614 -8.37 24.27 5.38
N THR A 615 -8.49 25.41 4.68
CA THR A 615 -9.59 26.38 4.85
C THR A 615 -10.27 26.77 3.54
N LEU A 616 -9.98 26.10 2.42
CA LEU A 616 -10.51 26.45 1.09
C LEU A 616 -11.37 25.34 0.45
N PRO A 617 -12.60 25.10 0.94
CA PRO A 617 -13.57 24.30 0.22
C PRO A 617 -14.06 25.05 -1.04
N GLY A 618 -14.27 24.33 -2.14
CA GLY A 618 -15.34 24.71 -3.09
C GLY A 618 -14.99 25.22 -4.49
N ARG A 619 -13.71 25.37 -4.89
CA ARG A 619 -13.36 25.64 -6.32
C ARG A 619 -12.45 24.58 -6.94
N TRP A 620 -11.14 24.56 -6.68
CA TRP A 620 -10.23 23.62 -7.34
C TRP A 620 -10.54 22.15 -7.01
N TRP A 621 -10.85 21.85 -5.75
CA TRP A 621 -11.34 20.53 -5.32
C TRP A 621 -12.68 20.11 -5.97
N ASN A 622 -13.43 21.02 -6.59
CA ASN A 622 -14.66 20.70 -7.31
C ASN A 622 -14.45 20.55 -8.83
N LEU A 623 -13.28 20.94 -9.36
CA LEU A 623 -12.93 20.82 -10.79
C LEU A 623 -12.35 19.43 -11.13
N GLU A 624 -11.76 18.73 -10.16
CA GLU A 624 -11.11 17.43 -10.38
C GLU A 624 -11.92 16.22 -9.90
N ARG A 625 -13.07 16.47 -9.26
CA ARG A 625 -14.05 15.41 -8.97
C ARG A 625 -14.83 15.10 -10.24
N SER A 626 -15.22 13.84 -10.39
CA SER A 626 -16.12 13.44 -11.48
C SER A 626 -17.53 13.97 -11.19
N SER A 627 -17.81 15.19 -11.65
CA SER A 627 -19.10 15.87 -11.50
C SER A 627 -20.19 15.24 -12.36
N SER A 628 -20.64 14.05 -11.98
CA SER A 628 -21.95 13.56 -12.41
C SER A 628 -22.99 14.61 -12.02
N PRO A 629 -23.73 15.20 -12.98
CA PRO A 629 -24.61 16.31 -12.68
C PRO A 629 -25.74 15.85 -11.75
N LEU A 630 -26.11 16.72 -10.80
CA LEU A 630 -27.03 16.43 -9.69
C LEU A 630 -28.51 16.23 -10.10
N SER A 631 -28.75 15.91 -11.37
CA SER A 631 -30.04 15.89 -12.07
C SER A 631 -30.29 14.62 -12.89
N LYS A 632 -29.40 13.62 -12.83
CA LYS A 632 -29.67 12.27 -13.33
C LYS A 632 -29.49 11.26 -12.18
N PRO A 633 -30.33 10.21 -12.08
CA PRO A 633 -29.95 9.05 -11.27
C PRO A 633 -28.61 8.52 -11.80
N PRO A 634 -27.73 7.97 -10.94
CA PRO A 634 -26.49 7.41 -11.42
C PRO A 634 -26.82 6.30 -12.41
N SER A 635 -26.45 6.49 -13.68
CA SER A 635 -26.32 5.36 -14.60
C SER A 635 -25.37 4.39 -13.93
N LEU A 636 -25.80 3.13 -13.76
CA LEU A 636 -24.95 2.08 -13.21
C LEU A 636 -23.91 1.72 -14.27
N LYS A 637 -22.93 2.60 -14.47
CA LYS A 637 -21.72 2.27 -15.21
C LYS A 637 -20.98 1.25 -14.37
N THR A 638 -20.82 0.06 -14.93
CA THR A 638 -20.26 -1.14 -14.31
C THR A 638 -19.08 -1.68 -15.12
N VAL A 639 -18.59 -0.90 -16.08
CA VAL A 639 -17.45 -1.21 -16.96
C VAL A 639 -16.70 0.08 -17.25
N TRP A 640 -15.37 0.06 -17.13
CA TRP A 640 -14.46 1.10 -17.61
C TRP A 640 -13.23 0.44 -18.23
N LEU A 641 -12.66 1.07 -19.26
CA LEU A 641 -11.45 0.61 -19.94
C LEU A 641 -10.46 1.77 -20.11
N PHE A 642 -9.21 1.56 -19.70
CA PHE A 642 -8.13 2.54 -19.85
C PHE A 642 -6.92 1.93 -20.54
N ASN A 643 -6.20 2.73 -21.33
CA ASN A 643 -4.85 2.40 -21.76
C ASN A 643 -3.87 3.07 -20.80
N ILE A 644 -3.36 2.31 -19.82
CA ILE A 644 -2.51 2.79 -18.72
C ILE A 644 -1.12 3.26 -19.20
N ARG A 645 -0.71 2.88 -20.42
CA ARG A 645 0.55 3.36 -21.01
C ARG A 645 0.45 4.81 -21.49
N SER A 646 -0.68 5.19 -22.09
CA SER A 646 -0.96 6.56 -22.56
C SER A 646 -1.69 7.43 -21.54
N ASP A 647 -2.52 6.81 -20.70
CA ASP A 647 -3.31 7.42 -19.64
C ASP A 647 -3.08 6.69 -18.30
N PRO A 648 -1.90 6.88 -17.68
CA PRO A 648 -1.57 6.30 -16.38
C PRO A 648 -2.40 6.87 -15.22
N PHE A 649 -3.34 7.79 -15.49
CA PHE A 649 -4.13 8.51 -14.50
C PHE A 649 -5.63 8.22 -14.62
N GLU A 650 -6.05 7.30 -15.51
CA GLU A 650 -7.43 6.84 -15.73
C GLU A 650 -8.43 7.99 -16.01
N ARG A 651 -7.98 8.99 -16.78
CA ARG A 651 -8.69 10.23 -17.14
C ARG A 651 -9.67 10.04 -18.31
N ARG A 652 -9.33 9.23 -19.31
CA ARG A 652 -10.14 8.97 -20.51
C ARG A 652 -10.52 7.49 -20.56
N ASP A 653 -11.76 7.23 -20.20
CA ASP A 653 -12.39 5.93 -20.41
C ASP A 653 -12.63 5.68 -21.91
N LEU A 654 -12.37 4.46 -22.34
CA LEU A 654 -12.40 3.98 -23.71
C LEU A 654 -13.37 2.80 -23.90
N ALA A 655 -14.12 2.39 -22.87
CA ALA A 655 -14.98 1.19 -22.94
C ALA A 655 -15.97 1.25 -24.12
N ASP A 656 -16.65 2.39 -24.26
CA ASP A 656 -17.63 2.64 -25.33
C ASP A 656 -16.97 2.81 -26.72
N GLN A 657 -15.66 3.07 -26.76
CA GLN A 657 -14.86 3.26 -27.98
C GLN A 657 -14.11 1.99 -28.42
N ARG A 658 -13.95 1.00 -27.54
CA ARG A 658 -13.19 -0.25 -27.76
C ARG A 658 -13.92 -1.47 -27.16
N PRO A 659 -15.15 -1.78 -27.62
CA PRO A 659 -15.89 -2.95 -27.16
C PRO A 659 -15.16 -4.27 -27.45
N ASP A 660 -14.31 -4.30 -28.48
CA ASP A 660 -13.43 -5.41 -28.83
C ASP A 660 -12.45 -5.75 -27.68
N VAL A 661 -11.81 -4.74 -27.09
CA VAL A 661 -10.91 -4.91 -25.95
C VAL A 661 -11.69 -5.20 -24.68
N VAL A 662 -12.85 -4.56 -24.49
CA VAL A 662 -13.74 -4.87 -23.35
C VAL A 662 -14.11 -6.35 -23.34
N GLN A 663 -14.57 -6.91 -24.47
CA GLN A 663 -14.94 -8.32 -24.55
C GLN A 663 -13.76 -9.25 -24.22
N GLN A 664 -12.59 -9.03 -24.82
CA GLN A 664 -11.39 -9.83 -24.54
C GLN A 664 -11.01 -9.83 -23.05
N LEU A 665 -11.12 -8.68 -22.37
CA LEU A 665 -10.78 -8.57 -20.95
C LEU A 665 -11.87 -9.14 -20.03
N LEU A 666 -13.14 -9.13 -20.44
CA LEU A 666 -14.22 -9.86 -19.76
C LEU A 666 -14.03 -11.39 -19.90
N GLU A 667 -13.59 -11.86 -21.07
CA GLU A 667 -13.23 -13.27 -21.29
C GLU A 667 -12.05 -13.72 -20.41
N ARG A 668 -11.05 -12.84 -20.20
CA ARG A 668 -9.96 -13.07 -19.23
C ARG A 668 -10.46 -13.10 -17.78
N LEU A 669 -11.34 -12.18 -17.36
CA LEU A 669 -11.97 -12.24 -16.03
C LEU A 669 -12.74 -13.54 -15.81
N ALA A 670 -13.54 -13.97 -16.79
CA ALA A 670 -14.28 -15.23 -16.75
C ALA A 670 -13.37 -16.48 -16.78
N HIS A 671 -12.18 -16.38 -17.36
CA HIS A 671 -11.14 -17.42 -17.24
C HIS A 671 -10.58 -17.49 -15.81
N TYR A 672 -10.14 -16.37 -15.23
CA TYR A 672 -9.64 -16.35 -13.85
C TYR A 672 -10.68 -16.83 -12.83
N ASN A 673 -11.93 -16.40 -12.96
CA ASN A 673 -13.01 -16.79 -12.06
C ASN A 673 -13.34 -18.30 -12.10
N ARG A 674 -13.08 -18.99 -13.22
CA ARG A 674 -13.18 -20.46 -13.29
C ARG A 674 -12.09 -21.19 -12.48
N THR A 675 -11.02 -20.49 -12.10
CA THR A 675 -9.97 -21.00 -11.18
C THR A 675 -10.18 -20.58 -9.72
N ALA A 676 -11.19 -19.75 -9.44
CA ALA A 676 -11.34 -19.14 -8.12
C ALA A 676 -11.93 -20.09 -7.07
N VAL A 677 -11.30 -20.16 -5.90
CA VAL A 677 -11.87 -20.82 -4.71
C VAL A 677 -12.95 -19.92 -4.08
N PRO A 678 -13.95 -20.49 -3.38
CA PRO A 678 -14.99 -19.69 -2.73
C PRO A 678 -14.42 -18.71 -1.70
N VAL A 679 -15.00 -17.49 -1.64
CA VAL A 679 -14.58 -16.46 -0.68
C VAL A 679 -14.79 -16.93 0.76
N TYR A 680 -13.70 -16.92 1.55
CA TYR A 680 -13.71 -17.32 2.95
C TYR A 680 -13.67 -16.10 3.88
N PHE A 681 -14.86 -15.55 4.14
CA PHE A 681 -15.06 -14.43 5.06
C PHE A 681 -15.99 -14.83 6.23
N PRO A 682 -15.47 -15.53 7.25
CA PRO A 682 -16.26 -16.02 8.38
C PRO A 682 -16.75 -14.86 9.28
N PRO A 683 -17.85 -15.05 10.03
CA PRO A 683 -18.26 -14.13 11.07
C PRO A 683 -17.25 -14.09 12.23
N ASP A 684 -17.38 -13.09 13.10
CA ASP A 684 -16.50 -12.90 14.25
C ASP A 684 -16.77 -13.93 15.37
N ASP A 685 -15.73 -14.51 15.96
CA ASP A 685 -15.84 -15.37 17.14
C ASP A 685 -15.71 -14.53 18.43
N PRO A 686 -16.72 -14.50 19.33
CA PRO A 686 -16.61 -13.86 20.64
C PRO A 686 -15.51 -14.42 21.56
N ARG A 687 -14.99 -15.63 21.30
CA ARG A 687 -13.83 -16.19 22.03
C ARG A 687 -12.55 -15.39 21.82
N ALA A 688 -12.43 -14.67 20.71
CA ALA A 688 -11.27 -13.82 20.39
C ALA A 688 -11.14 -12.56 21.26
N ASN A 689 -12.11 -12.26 22.14
CA ASN A 689 -12.10 -11.05 22.97
C ASN A 689 -10.84 -11.03 23.89
N PRO A 690 -9.97 -10.00 23.80
CA PRO A 690 -8.77 -9.86 24.63
C PRO A 690 -9.00 -9.96 26.14
N SER A 691 -10.20 -9.64 26.65
CA SER A 691 -10.52 -9.82 28.07
C SER A 691 -10.51 -11.28 28.53
N ARG A 692 -10.40 -12.25 27.62
CA ARG A 692 -10.21 -13.69 27.88
C ARG A 692 -8.76 -14.13 27.81
N HIS A 693 -7.87 -13.27 27.31
CA HIS A 693 -6.48 -13.57 26.91
C HIS A 693 -5.49 -12.61 27.58
N GLY A 694 -5.68 -12.34 28.88
CA GLY A 694 -4.81 -11.45 29.66
C GLY A 694 -4.82 -9.98 29.19
N GLY A 695 -5.81 -9.56 28.41
CA GLY A 695 -5.88 -8.21 27.81
C GLY A 695 -5.14 -8.07 26.48
N ALA A 696 -4.56 -9.15 25.93
CA ALA A 696 -3.87 -9.16 24.65
C ALA A 696 -4.72 -9.81 23.52
N TRP A 697 -4.39 -9.51 22.28
CA TRP A 697 -4.84 -10.32 21.14
C TRP A 697 -3.94 -11.55 21.03
N ALA A 698 -4.52 -12.74 21.04
CA ALA A 698 -3.79 -14.01 21.03
C ALA A 698 -4.60 -15.10 20.29
N PRO A 699 -3.97 -16.22 19.87
CA PRO A 699 -4.69 -17.39 19.39
C PRO A 699 -5.71 -17.90 20.42
N TRP A 700 -6.91 -18.27 19.96
CA TRP A 700 -8.04 -18.66 20.81
C TRP A 700 -8.72 -19.98 20.40
N ALA A 701 -8.22 -20.63 19.34
CA ALA A 701 -8.72 -21.89 18.81
C ALA A 701 -7.58 -22.89 18.63
N ASP A 702 -7.91 -24.17 18.84
CA ASP A 702 -6.93 -25.25 18.92
C ASP A 702 -6.62 -25.90 17.55
N GLY A 703 -5.74 -26.91 17.56
CA GLY A 703 -5.32 -27.61 16.35
C GLY A 703 -6.49 -28.25 15.58
N GLU A 704 -7.46 -28.82 16.29
CA GLU A 704 -8.49 -29.69 15.71
C GLU A 704 -9.73 -28.93 15.17
N GLU A 705 -9.92 -27.65 15.52
CA GLU A 705 -11.13 -26.89 15.12
C GLU A 705 -11.17 -26.48 13.62
N GLU A 706 -10.23 -26.90 12.78
CA GLU A 706 -10.15 -26.45 11.36
C GLU A 706 -11.39 -26.83 10.53
N THR A 707 -12.04 -27.97 10.83
CA THR A 707 -13.31 -28.39 10.21
C THR A 707 -14.51 -27.60 10.73
N LYS A 708 -14.48 -27.17 12.00
CA LYS A 708 -15.57 -26.45 12.70
C LYS A 708 -15.93 -25.12 12.02
N TYR A 709 -14.99 -24.52 11.32
CA TYR A 709 -15.14 -23.24 10.63
C TYR A 709 -15.27 -23.35 9.10
N GLN A 710 -15.53 -24.54 8.52
CA GLN A 710 -15.78 -24.72 7.08
C GLN A 710 -17.14 -24.15 6.59
N GLY A 711 -17.48 -22.95 7.05
CA GLY A 711 -18.62 -22.15 6.64
C GLY A 711 -18.30 -21.25 5.45
N VAL A 712 -18.27 -21.82 4.24
CA VAL A 712 -18.35 -21.03 2.99
C VAL A 712 -19.55 -20.09 3.05
N TYR A 713 -19.43 -18.86 2.53
CA TYR A 713 -20.54 -17.92 2.44
C TYR A 713 -21.65 -18.46 1.51
N LYS A 714 -22.59 -19.23 2.07
CA LYS A 714 -23.73 -19.79 1.33
C LYS A 714 -24.71 -18.67 0.98
N LYS A 715 -24.72 -18.25 -0.29
CA LYS A 715 -25.64 -17.26 -0.89
C LYS A 715 -27.07 -17.59 -0.45
N GLY A 716 -27.63 -16.75 0.42
CA GLY A 716 -28.78 -17.14 1.25
C GLY A 716 -30.07 -17.35 0.47
N LYS A 717 -30.50 -18.61 0.29
CA LYS A 717 -31.88 -18.92 -0.13
C LYS A 717 -32.86 -18.46 0.96
N ASN A 718 -33.96 -17.82 0.56
CA ASN A 718 -34.93 -17.16 1.45
C ASN A 718 -35.74 -18.15 2.32
N ALA A 719 -35.16 -18.61 3.43
CA ALA A 719 -35.85 -19.44 4.41
C ALA A 719 -36.83 -18.61 5.27
N LYS A 720 -38.14 -18.73 4.99
CA LYS A 720 -39.24 -18.12 5.76
C LYS A 720 -39.26 -18.60 7.22
N LYS A 721 -38.57 -17.91 8.14
CA LYS A 721 -38.55 -18.24 9.59
C LYS A 721 -39.91 -18.02 10.26
N LYS A 722 -40.67 -19.11 10.50
CA LYS A 722 -41.83 -19.11 11.41
C LYS A 722 -41.38 -18.68 12.83
N LYS A 723 -41.92 -17.57 13.35
CA LYS A 723 -41.62 -17.07 14.72
C LYS A 723 -42.35 -17.90 15.79
N LYS A 724 -41.66 -18.80 16.51
CA LYS A 724 -42.14 -19.30 17.81
C LYS A 724 -42.00 -18.16 18.85
N LYS A 725 -43.13 -17.66 19.39
CA LYS A 725 -43.14 -16.69 20.51
C LYS A 725 -42.69 -17.40 21.81
N LYS A 726 -41.64 -16.91 22.49
CA LYS A 726 -41.36 -17.27 23.89
C LYS A 726 -42.23 -16.40 24.81
N LYS A 727 -43.00 -17.00 25.73
CA LYS A 727 -43.76 -16.27 26.77
C LYS A 727 -42.78 -15.75 27.83
N CYS A 728 -42.78 -14.45 28.12
CA CYS A 728 -42.05 -13.88 29.26
C CYS A 728 -42.94 -13.87 30.50
N ARG A 729 -42.46 -14.40 31.64
CA ARG A 729 -43.24 -14.45 32.89
C ARG A 729 -43.31 -13.11 33.65
N LEU A 730 -42.40 -12.15 33.41
CA LEU A 730 -42.40 -10.86 34.12
C LEU A 730 -43.52 -9.88 33.69
N CYS A 731 -44.26 -10.16 32.62
CA CYS A 731 -45.28 -9.24 32.11
C CYS A 731 -46.57 -9.17 32.95
N LYS A 732 -46.78 -10.03 33.96
CA LYS A 732 -48.00 -10.01 34.79
C LYS A 732 -47.99 -8.93 35.89
N LEU A 733 -46.84 -8.56 36.45
CA LEU A 733 -46.81 -7.73 37.67
C LEU A 733 -47.21 -6.25 37.42
N LYS A 734 -46.93 -5.71 36.22
CA LYS A 734 -47.39 -4.36 35.83
C LYS A 734 -48.89 -4.26 35.50
N SER A 735 -49.61 -5.39 35.48
CA SER A 735 -51.07 -5.41 35.27
C SER A 735 -51.88 -5.29 36.56
N PHE A 736 -51.24 -5.37 37.73
CA PHE A 736 -51.92 -5.36 39.03
C PHE A 736 -52.04 -3.93 39.59
N PHE A 737 -50.91 -3.22 39.69
CA PHE A 737 -50.85 -1.86 40.24
C PHE A 737 -51.50 -0.77 39.36
N LEU A 738 -51.83 -1.05 38.09
CA LEU A 738 -52.55 -0.10 37.24
C LEU A 738 -54.08 -0.12 37.43
N LYS A 739 -54.60 -0.95 38.33
CA LYS A 739 -56.05 -1.14 38.56
C LYS A 739 -56.59 -0.57 39.89
N LEU A 740 -55.76 0.14 40.65
CA LEU A 740 -56.11 0.71 41.96
C LEU A 740 -56.31 2.24 41.99
N ASN A 741 -55.95 2.97 40.92
CA ASN A 741 -56.04 4.45 40.87
C ASN A 741 -57.15 4.98 39.93
N THR A 742 -58.19 4.19 39.67
CA THR A 742 -59.38 4.60 38.88
C THR A 742 -60.66 4.14 39.57
N GLY A 743 -60.81 4.50 40.85
CA GLY A 743 -61.89 4.00 41.73
C GLY A 743 -62.30 4.96 42.85
N MET A 744 -61.97 6.25 42.76
CA MET A 744 -62.46 7.33 43.63
C MET A 744 -62.67 8.58 42.77
N MET A 745 -63.58 9.48 43.19
CA MET A 745 -64.13 10.64 42.44
C MET A 745 -65.31 10.33 41.49
N SER A 746 -66.39 9.78 42.05
CA SER A 746 -67.76 10.00 41.57
C SER A 746 -68.75 9.75 42.71
N ASN A 747 -69.73 10.63 42.88
CA ASN A 747 -70.92 10.56 43.73
C ASN A 747 -70.72 10.40 45.25
N GLY A 748 -70.76 11.55 45.94
CA GLY A 748 -71.17 11.71 47.34
C GLY A 748 -71.91 13.06 47.42
N ILE A 749 -73.10 13.06 48.03
CA ILE A 749 -74.11 14.14 48.00
C ILE A 749 -73.55 15.47 48.52
#